data_AF-A0A7U9R0R2-F1
#
_entry.id   AF-A0A7U9R0R2-F1
#
_cell.length_a   1.000
_cell.length_b   1.000
_cell.length_c   1.000
_cell.angle_alpha   90.00
_cell.angle_beta   90.00
_cell.angle_gamma   90.00
#
_symmetry.space_group_name_H-M   'P 1'
#
loop_
_entity.id
_entity.type
_entity.pdbx_description
1 polymer ?
#
loop_
_entity_poly.entity_id
_entity_poly.type
_entity_poly.pdbx_seq_one_letter_code
_entity_poly.pdbx_strand_id
1 'polypeptide(L)'
;MAYELDYLTGLWTRQAMYTYYQGLEPGSRVHFMFLDVDNFKTVNDIYGHNEGDALLVNISGILRKCAPTAHAVRMGGDEFVLIFQEEASREELCRIADKIIERVRSKEGAEHILTNISMSIGILYDEKVGKTLEDTLMKSDMAMYHAKDNGKGQYVVFNDIAEIVLGELEMEKRQQQALADREFEVRYVPIIMAQTPRLYMAQAYVVWKMADGRCRGQEEFLPLFVRNGFVAELNAWVLEKVFQDIAAFRGKKEWPGKVGVRISRLQLLNGNLLPWLERLLRDYNVKAEEIELEIDESAFGRGKEGMFANVKALHRSGFRVSLTGVGLDFASLRYWDMLPIDSLKFQKGYLQHALGSHKARRIMKTLMAVGRELKMDIVADGVDSREDIMYLIECGCNAVGGDYFSRPLGPGDFLEFVGRNLRTEIKATEFPFWTDYAAVDGAMQAVPAGAGIHLTEGISANWGGVLFDGGDVRENVLELPAELLASDSYTICMWVKPLELNGWSSVLYSRYNSGFMSLVPYSPDRSTIYRVHQDNFVNHFHDILIRMIRRNKWSFLCVTYDSVTCVGRLYLNGRLAGVTEDIPQLPACKEILLGGDPFQQSFKGYVSGLIFCDSVMTEAEIGSLYQDFCKDPGFVGDLENFWME
;
A
#
# COMPACT_ATOMS: atom_id res chain seq x y z
N MET A 1 -22.98 58.20 -14.38
CA MET A 1 -22.92 58.21 -12.90
C MET A 1 -23.80 57.16 -12.22
N ALA A 2 -24.97 56.75 -12.74
CA ALA A 2 -25.84 55.75 -12.06
C ALA A 2 -25.49 54.26 -12.29
N TYR A 3 -24.52 53.93 -13.16
CA TYR A 3 -24.16 52.53 -13.52
C TYR A 3 -22.83 52.06 -12.93
N GLU A 4 -22.20 52.88 -12.08
CA GLU A 4 -20.86 52.60 -11.54
C GLU A 4 -20.91 51.86 -10.19
N LEU A 5 -22.04 51.94 -9.46
CA LEU A 5 -22.21 51.31 -8.15
C LEU A 5 -23.31 50.23 -8.17
N ASP A 6 -23.05 49.11 -7.51
CA ASP A 6 -24.00 48.03 -7.25
C ASP A 6 -25.10 48.53 -6.30
N TYR A 7 -26.36 48.31 -6.67
CA TYR A 7 -27.50 48.87 -5.94
C TYR A 7 -27.65 48.30 -4.52
N LEU A 8 -27.21 47.06 -4.29
CA LEU A 8 -27.34 46.39 -2.99
C LEU A 8 -26.20 46.79 -2.05
N THR A 9 -24.96 46.61 -2.51
CA THR A 9 -23.76 46.73 -1.66
C THR A 9 -23.10 48.11 -1.72
N GLY A 10 -23.48 48.94 -2.71
CA GLY A 10 -22.85 50.23 -2.98
C GLY A 10 -21.39 50.12 -3.43
N LEU A 11 -20.86 48.92 -3.67
CA LEU A 11 -19.53 48.67 -4.25
C LEU A 11 -19.50 49.01 -5.73
N TRP A 12 -18.33 49.01 -6.36
CA TRP A 12 -18.24 49.17 -7.80
C TRP A 12 -18.90 48.01 -8.55
N THR A 13 -19.51 48.31 -9.69
CA THR A 13 -19.99 47.28 -10.63
C THR A 13 -18.83 46.71 -11.44
N ARG A 14 -19.04 45.54 -12.05
CA ARG A 14 -18.12 44.99 -13.06
C ARG A 14 -17.80 46.03 -14.16
N GLN A 15 -18.77 46.80 -14.62
CA GLN A 15 -18.54 47.84 -15.64
C GLN A 15 -17.59 48.96 -15.16
N ALA A 16 -17.72 49.38 -13.89
CA ALA A 16 -16.83 50.39 -13.31
C ALA A 16 -15.38 49.88 -13.22
N MET A 17 -15.19 48.62 -12.83
CA MET A 17 -13.88 47.98 -12.84
C MET A 17 -13.23 47.98 -14.23
N TYR A 18 -13.99 47.62 -15.28
CA TYR A 18 -13.50 47.63 -16.66
C TYR A 18 -13.02 49.02 -17.08
N THR A 19 -13.84 50.04 -16.79
CA THR A 19 -13.52 51.44 -17.10
C THR A 19 -12.28 51.90 -16.34
N TYR A 20 -12.16 51.53 -15.06
CA TYR A 20 -11.00 51.84 -14.24
C TYR A 20 -9.73 51.18 -14.78
N TYR A 21 -9.76 49.88 -15.08
CA TYR A 21 -8.58 49.14 -15.57
C TYR A 21 -8.08 49.68 -16.93
N GLN A 22 -9.00 50.07 -17.83
CA GLN A 22 -8.65 50.69 -19.10
C GLN A 22 -7.98 52.08 -18.95
N GLY A 23 -8.24 52.77 -17.83
CA GLY A 23 -7.65 54.07 -17.53
C GLY A 23 -6.27 53.99 -16.87
N LEU A 24 -5.78 52.78 -16.55
CA LEU A 24 -4.46 52.59 -15.94
C LEU A 24 -3.34 52.78 -16.96
N GLU A 25 -2.22 53.36 -16.54
CA GLU A 25 -1.07 53.56 -17.41
C GLU A 25 -0.46 52.22 -17.84
N PRO A 26 -0.19 52.00 -19.14
CA PRO A 26 0.50 50.81 -19.60
C PRO A 26 1.86 50.64 -18.91
N GLY A 27 2.10 49.48 -18.31
CA GLY A 27 3.32 49.16 -17.58
C GLY A 27 3.26 49.37 -16.06
N SER A 28 2.20 50.01 -15.54
CA SER A 28 1.91 50.07 -14.09
C SER A 28 1.66 48.67 -13.51
N ARG A 29 1.79 48.54 -12.18
CA ARG A 29 1.57 47.28 -11.46
C ARG A 29 0.26 47.28 -10.69
N VAL A 30 -0.49 46.19 -10.83
CA VAL A 30 -1.76 45.97 -10.13
C VAL A 30 -1.79 44.62 -9.45
N HIS A 31 -2.59 44.56 -8.39
CA HIS A 31 -2.86 43.35 -7.64
C HIS A 31 -4.36 43.14 -7.53
N PHE A 32 -4.79 41.89 -7.66
CA PHE A 32 -6.19 41.50 -7.61
C PHE A 32 -6.40 40.49 -6.49
N MET A 33 -7.50 40.63 -5.77
CA MET A 33 -8.07 39.54 -4.99
C MET A 33 -9.43 39.21 -5.59
N PHE A 34 -9.63 37.96 -5.99
CA PHE A 34 -10.94 37.43 -6.33
C PHE A 34 -11.49 36.69 -5.12
N LEU A 35 -12.70 37.01 -4.68
CA LEU A 35 -13.27 36.50 -3.44
C LEU A 35 -14.64 35.91 -3.70
N ASP A 36 -14.93 34.79 -3.04
CA ASP A 36 -16.22 34.12 -3.09
C ASP A 36 -16.66 33.67 -1.69
N VAL A 37 -17.95 33.81 -1.41
CA VAL A 37 -18.53 33.49 -0.10
C VAL A 37 -18.84 32.01 0.00
N ASP A 38 -18.09 31.31 0.85
CA ASP A 38 -18.27 29.88 1.03
C ASP A 38 -19.64 29.57 1.65
N ASN A 39 -20.35 28.63 1.02
CA ASN A 39 -21.67 28.13 1.44
C ASN A 39 -22.79 29.19 1.38
N PHE A 40 -22.65 30.24 0.58
CA PHE A 40 -23.68 31.28 0.42
C PHE A 40 -25.04 30.73 -0.02
N LYS A 41 -25.05 29.77 -0.97
CA LYS A 41 -26.28 29.09 -1.38
C LYS A 41 -27.01 28.44 -0.20
N THR A 42 -26.29 27.79 0.71
CA THR A 42 -26.87 27.19 1.92
C THR A 42 -27.52 28.25 2.82
N VAL A 43 -26.96 29.46 2.87
CA VAL A 43 -27.59 30.58 3.60
C VAL A 43 -28.91 30.96 2.92
N ASN A 44 -28.91 31.15 1.60
CA ASN A 44 -30.14 31.44 0.86
C ASN A 44 -31.21 30.36 1.03
N ASP A 45 -30.82 29.09 0.96
CA ASP A 45 -31.74 27.95 1.05
C ASP A 45 -32.38 27.83 2.46
N ILE A 46 -31.67 28.23 3.51
CA ILE A 46 -32.13 28.11 4.91
C ILE A 46 -32.84 29.37 5.40
N TYR A 47 -32.29 30.55 5.11
CA TYR A 47 -32.72 31.83 5.69
C TYR A 47 -33.46 32.74 4.69
N GLY A 48 -33.47 32.35 3.41
CA GLY A 48 -34.08 33.12 2.33
C GLY A 48 -33.17 34.19 1.74
N HIS A 49 -33.52 34.65 0.54
CA HIS A 49 -32.71 35.59 -0.23
C HIS A 49 -32.52 36.96 0.44
N ASN A 50 -33.49 37.45 1.21
CA ASN A 50 -33.35 38.73 1.93
C ASN A 50 -32.19 38.68 2.94
N GLU A 51 -32.01 37.54 3.60
CA GLU A 51 -30.91 37.36 4.56
C GLU A 51 -29.57 37.18 3.85
N GLY A 52 -29.57 36.49 2.69
CA GLY A 52 -28.43 36.46 1.80
C GLY A 52 -27.99 37.85 1.34
N ASP A 53 -28.94 38.70 0.95
CA ASP A 53 -28.67 40.08 0.55
C ASP A 53 -28.10 40.91 1.70
N ALA A 54 -28.64 40.79 2.91
CA ALA A 54 -28.10 41.44 4.11
C ALA A 54 -26.67 40.98 4.41
N LEU A 55 -26.38 39.68 4.25
CA LEU A 55 -25.04 39.14 4.40
C LEU A 55 -24.06 39.74 3.38
N LEU A 56 -24.47 39.90 2.11
CA LEU A 56 -23.63 40.53 1.09
C LEU A 56 -23.33 42.01 1.40
N VAL A 57 -24.31 42.74 1.96
CA VAL A 57 -24.09 44.11 2.46
C VAL A 57 -23.08 44.12 3.60
N ASN A 58 -23.20 43.22 4.57
CA ASN A 58 -22.25 43.11 5.68
C ASN A 58 -20.82 42.79 5.18
N ILE A 59 -20.70 41.84 4.27
CA ILE A 59 -19.42 41.47 3.65
C ILE A 59 -18.82 42.68 2.94
N SER A 60 -19.61 43.45 2.18
CA SER A 60 -19.12 44.67 1.53
C SER A 60 -18.53 45.69 2.53
N GLY A 61 -19.12 45.78 3.72
CA GLY A 61 -18.61 46.60 4.83
C GLY A 61 -17.30 46.07 5.40
N ILE A 62 -17.18 44.74 5.57
CA ILE A 62 -15.92 44.08 5.98
C ILE A 62 -14.82 44.38 4.96
N LEU A 63 -15.08 44.22 3.67
CA LEU A 63 -14.11 44.46 2.60
C LEU A 63 -13.58 45.90 2.65
N ARG A 64 -14.47 46.91 2.78
CA ARG A 64 -14.06 48.32 2.90
C ARG A 64 -13.22 48.61 4.15
N LYS A 65 -13.51 47.97 5.28
CA LYS A 65 -12.76 48.12 6.53
C LYS A 65 -11.38 47.48 6.44
N CYS A 66 -11.30 46.30 5.81
CA CYS A 66 -10.06 45.53 5.70
C CYS A 66 -9.11 46.07 4.63
N ALA A 67 -9.65 46.62 3.54
CA ALA A 67 -8.88 47.11 2.40
C ALA A 67 -9.33 48.53 2.00
N PRO A 68 -9.10 49.56 2.85
CA PRO A 68 -9.59 50.92 2.61
C PRO A 68 -8.97 51.60 1.40
N THR A 69 -7.79 51.17 0.98
CA THR A 69 -7.06 51.68 -0.20
C THR A 69 -7.39 50.91 -1.49
N ALA A 70 -8.16 49.82 -1.39
CA ALA A 70 -8.54 49.01 -2.55
C ALA A 70 -9.85 49.49 -3.17
N HIS A 71 -9.96 49.29 -4.47
CA HIS A 71 -11.26 49.40 -5.14
C HIS A 71 -12.01 48.08 -5.01
N ALA A 72 -13.08 48.09 -4.22
CA ALA A 72 -13.93 46.94 -4.00
C ALA A 72 -15.08 46.90 -5.03
N VAL A 73 -15.19 45.77 -5.71
CA VAL A 73 -16.11 45.52 -6.82
C VAL A 73 -16.96 44.31 -6.46
N ARG A 74 -18.26 44.35 -6.76
CA ARG A 74 -19.12 43.16 -6.77
C ARG A 74 -19.30 42.71 -8.21
N MET A 75 -18.88 41.47 -8.51
CA MET A 75 -18.95 40.91 -9.86
C MET A 75 -20.37 40.44 -10.21
N GLY A 76 -21.09 39.94 -9.20
CA GLY A 76 -22.43 39.39 -9.29
C GLY A 76 -22.60 38.25 -8.28
N GLY A 77 -23.82 37.96 -7.85
CA GLY A 77 -24.04 36.92 -6.84
C GLY A 77 -23.27 37.21 -5.54
N ASP A 78 -22.43 36.25 -5.15
CA ASP A 78 -21.53 36.22 -4.00
C ASP A 78 -20.05 36.45 -4.34
N GLU A 79 -19.74 36.88 -5.56
CA GLU A 79 -18.38 37.13 -6.02
C GLU A 79 -17.98 38.61 -5.89
N PHE A 80 -16.78 38.84 -5.36
CA PHE A 80 -16.18 40.15 -5.16
C PHE A 80 -14.76 40.21 -5.74
N VAL A 81 -14.33 41.41 -6.12
CA VAL A 81 -12.94 41.68 -6.52
C VAL A 81 -12.41 42.88 -5.76
N LEU A 82 -11.20 42.78 -5.23
CA LEU A 82 -10.44 43.92 -4.71
C LEU A 82 -9.27 44.22 -5.65
N ILE A 83 -9.10 45.50 -6.01
CA ILE A 83 -8.02 45.96 -6.86
C ILE A 83 -7.12 46.91 -6.08
N PHE A 84 -5.82 46.64 -6.10
CA PHE A 84 -4.80 47.43 -5.42
C PHE A 84 -3.81 47.99 -6.45
N GLN A 85 -3.39 49.24 -6.26
CA GLN A 85 -2.30 49.86 -7.02
C GLN A 85 -0.98 49.82 -6.23
N GLU A 86 0.13 49.78 -6.98
CA GLU A 86 1.59 49.92 -6.71
C GLU A 86 2.19 49.93 -5.28
N GLU A 87 1.45 50.22 -4.22
CA GLU A 87 1.96 50.38 -2.85
C GLU A 87 1.77 49.14 -1.95
N ALA A 88 1.06 48.10 -2.40
CA ALA A 88 0.78 46.93 -1.57
C ALA A 88 1.85 45.84 -1.71
N SER A 89 2.62 45.58 -0.65
CA SER A 89 3.51 44.41 -0.61
C SER A 89 2.70 43.10 -0.59
N ARG A 90 3.31 42.01 -1.05
CA ARG A 90 2.67 40.69 -1.03
C ARG A 90 2.21 40.29 0.37
N GLU A 91 3.02 40.55 1.39
CA GLU A 91 2.72 40.25 2.79
C GLU A 91 1.50 41.04 3.29
N GLU A 92 1.35 42.29 2.83
CA GLU A 92 0.20 43.11 3.18
C GLU A 92 -1.09 42.58 2.55
N LEU A 93 -1.05 42.16 1.28
CA LEU A 93 -2.19 41.50 0.64
C LEU A 93 -2.57 40.21 1.38
N CYS A 94 -1.60 39.37 1.74
CA CYS A 94 -1.86 38.17 2.53
C CYS A 94 -2.52 38.50 3.88
N ARG A 95 -2.03 39.52 4.61
CA ARG A 95 -2.66 39.96 5.87
C ARG A 95 -4.07 40.48 5.68
N ILE A 96 -4.34 41.20 4.59
CA ILE A 96 -5.69 41.68 4.27
C ILE A 96 -6.62 40.49 4.03
N ALA A 97 -6.18 39.50 3.25
CA ALA A 97 -6.94 38.28 3.01
C ALA A 97 -7.24 37.52 4.32
N ASP A 98 -6.24 37.33 5.19
CA ASP A 98 -6.43 36.71 6.51
C ASP A 98 -7.47 37.45 7.36
N LYS A 99 -7.39 38.79 7.42
CA LYS A 99 -8.35 39.61 8.18
C LYS A 99 -9.77 39.50 7.61
N ILE A 100 -9.92 39.46 6.29
CA ILE A 100 -11.23 39.29 5.65
C ILE A 100 -11.80 37.92 6.02
N ILE A 101 -11.02 36.85 5.87
CA ILE A 101 -11.43 35.48 6.19
C ILE A 101 -11.84 35.37 7.65
N GLU A 102 -11.05 35.93 8.58
CA GLU A 102 -11.32 35.90 10.01
C GLU A 102 -12.65 36.58 10.35
N ARG A 103 -12.88 37.80 9.83
CA ARG A 103 -14.11 38.57 10.11
C ARG A 103 -15.37 37.95 9.51
N VAL A 104 -15.25 37.36 8.32
CA VAL A 104 -16.36 36.63 7.68
C VAL A 104 -16.65 35.35 8.47
N ARG A 105 -15.61 34.62 8.89
CA ARG A 105 -15.74 33.41 9.71
C ARG A 105 -16.32 33.70 11.09
N SER A 106 -16.00 34.85 11.68
CA SER A 106 -16.62 35.33 12.93
C SER A 106 -18.03 35.90 12.72
N LYS A 107 -18.50 36.00 11.48
CA LYS A 107 -19.82 36.50 11.09
C LYS A 107 -20.08 37.90 11.62
N GLU A 108 -19.08 38.80 11.52
CA GLU A 108 -19.21 40.18 12.00
C GLU A 108 -20.46 40.85 11.38
N GLY A 109 -21.44 41.20 12.22
CA GLY A 109 -22.71 41.81 11.81
C GLY A 109 -23.79 40.84 11.31
N ALA A 110 -23.56 39.54 11.37
CA ALA A 110 -24.50 38.48 10.98
C ALA A 110 -24.49 37.29 11.97
N GLU A 111 -24.34 37.59 13.26
CA GLU A 111 -24.10 36.59 14.32
C GLU A 111 -25.27 35.61 14.50
N HIS A 112 -26.48 35.97 14.06
CA HIS A 112 -27.67 35.11 14.08
C HIS A 112 -27.66 34.02 13.00
N ILE A 113 -26.81 34.12 11.97
CA ILE A 113 -26.65 33.06 10.96
C ILE A 113 -25.89 31.91 11.58
N LEU A 114 -26.53 30.75 11.73
CA LEU A 114 -25.89 29.57 12.35
C LEU A 114 -25.04 28.78 11.34
N THR A 115 -25.33 28.88 10.04
CA THR A 115 -24.52 28.26 8.98
C THR A 115 -23.07 28.72 9.04
N ASN A 116 -22.12 27.79 8.93
CA ASN A 116 -20.70 28.13 8.81
C ASN A 116 -20.43 28.78 7.45
N ILE A 117 -20.01 30.03 7.49
CA ILE A 117 -19.61 30.82 6.32
C ILE A 117 -18.14 31.19 6.45
N SER A 118 -17.47 31.32 5.32
CA SER A 118 -16.08 31.80 5.20
C SER A 118 -15.90 32.45 3.84
N MET A 119 -14.67 32.78 3.49
CA MET A 119 -14.34 33.32 2.18
C MET A 119 -13.18 32.55 1.58
N SER A 120 -13.30 32.18 0.32
CA SER A 120 -12.18 31.66 -0.47
C SER A 120 -11.63 32.79 -1.32
N ILE A 121 -10.31 33.00 -1.29
CA ILE A 121 -9.67 34.17 -1.88
C ILE A 121 -8.52 33.75 -2.82
N GLY A 122 -8.51 34.27 -4.04
CA GLY A 122 -7.42 34.12 -4.99
C GLY A 122 -6.70 35.44 -5.20
N ILE A 123 -5.40 35.47 -4.91
CA ILE A 123 -4.57 36.68 -4.99
C ILE A 123 -3.70 36.61 -6.24
N LEU A 124 -3.75 37.62 -7.09
CA LEU A 124 -2.79 37.82 -8.17
C LEU A 124 -1.89 39.02 -7.81
N TYR A 125 -0.60 38.78 -7.68
CA TYR A 125 0.39 39.76 -7.26
C TYR A 125 1.26 40.23 -8.43
N ASP A 126 1.51 41.54 -8.50
CA ASP A 126 2.45 42.19 -9.43
C ASP A 126 2.14 41.94 -10.92
N GLU A 127 0.85 41.94 -11.30
CA GLU A 127 0.49 41.82 -12.72
C GLU A 127 0.75 43.17 -13.42
N LYS A 128 1.42 43.09 -14.57
CA LYS A 128 1.74 44.27 -15.38
C LYS A 128 0.52 44.66 -16.22
N VAL A 129 0.10 45.92 -16.10
CA VAL A 129 -0.96 46.49 -16.95
C VAL A 129 -0.46 46.52 -18.41
N GLY A 130 -1.18 45.82 -19.29
CA GLY A 130 -0.77 45.55 -20.67
C GLY A 130 -1.27 44.21 -21.21
N LYS A 131 -1.72 43.32 -20.32
CA LYS A 131 -2.60 42.19 -20.66
C LYS A 131 -4.07 42.59 -20.54
N THR A 132 -4.98 41.75 -21.02
CA THR A 132 -6.41 42.01 -20.90
C THR A 132 -6.87 41.81 -19.45
N LEU A 133 -7.83 42.61 -19.00
CA LEU A 133 -8.43 42.45 -17.66
C LEU A 133 -9.00 41.04 -17.46
N GLU A 134 -9.49 40.42 -18.55
CA GLU A 134 -9.94 39.04 -18.56
C GLU A 134 -8.86 38.05 -18.11
N ASP A 135 -7.60 38.23 -18.54
CA ASP A 135 -6.49 37.36 -18.12
C ASP A 135 -6.18 37.55 -16.62
N THR A 136 -6.20 38.79 -16.14
CA THR A 136 -6.02 39.12 -14.72
C THR A 136 -7.12 38.50 -13.85
N LEU A 137 -8.38 38.62 -14.27
CA LEU A 137 -9.52 38.02 -13.58
C LEU A 137 -9.45 36.50 -13.61
N MET A 138 -9.16 35.91 -14.77
CA MET A 138 -9.05 34.46 -14.91
C MET A 138 -8.01 33.88 -13.95
N LYS A 139 -6.81 34.45 -13.86
CA LYS A 139 -5.77 33.95 -12.94
C LYS A 139 -6.14 34.08 -11.47
N SER A 140 -6.74 35.21 -11.07
CA SER A 140 -7.16 35.42 -9.68
C SER A 140 -8.33 34.51 -9.31
N ASP A 141 -9.28 34.30 -10.22
CA ASP A 141 -10.37 33.32 -10.08
C ASP A 141 -9.84 31.88 -9.97
N MET A 142 -8.89 31.48 -10.81
CA MET A 142 -8.24 30.17 -10.72
C MET A 142 -7.59 29.90 -9.36
N ALA A 143 -6.93 30.92 -8.79
CA ALA A 143 -6.36 30.79 -7.44
C ALA A 143 -7.43 30.71 -6.35
N MET A 144 -8.55 31.43 -6.51
CA MET A 144 -9.69 31.36 -5.60
C MET A 144 -10.33 29.97 -5.63
N TYR A 145 -10.51 29.42 -6.83
CA TYR A 145 -11.02 28.05 -7.01
C TYR A 145 -10.09 27.02 -6.37
N HIS A 146 -8.77 27.17 -6.56
CA HIS A 146 -7.78 26.33 -5.86
C HIS A 146 -7.88 26.45 -4.33
N ALA A 147 -8.21 27.64 -3.79
CA ALA A 147 -8.47 27.82 -2.37
C ALA A 147 -9.75 27.07 -1.89
N LYS A 148 -10.80 27.08 -2.72
CA LYS A 148 -12.04 26.32 -2.45
C LYS A 148 -11.79 24.82 -2.38
N ASP A 149 -11.05 24.29 -3.33
CA ASP A 149 -10.78 22.85 -3.43
C ASP A 149 -9.93 22.34 -2.28
N ASN A 150 -9.00 23.16 -1.77
CA ASN A 150 -8.10 22.77 -0.69
C ASN A 150 -8.69 22.98 0.72
N GLY A 151 -10.02 23.09 0.86
CA GLY A 151 -10.69 23.11 2.16
C GLY A 151 -11.50 24.37 2.49
N LYS A 152 -11.59 25.34 1.56
CA LYS A 152 -12.31 26.62 1.73
C LYS A 152 -11.78 27.50 2.87
N GLY A 153 -12.26 28.75 2.94
CA GLY A 153 -11.93 29.64 4.06
C GLY A 153 -10.44 29.95 4.18
N GLN A 154 -9.74 30.03 3.05
CA GLN A 154 -8.32 30.30 2.93
C GLN A 154 -8.06 31.18 1.70
N TYR A 155 -6.84 31.66 1.57
CA TYR A 155 -6.39 32.33 0.35
C TYR A 155 -5.28 31.56 -0.34
N VAL A 156 -5.14 31.76 -1.64
CA VAL A 156 -4.01 31.25 -2.42
C VAL A 156 -3.50 32.35 -3.35
N VAL A 157 -2.17 32.48 -3.45
CA VAL A 157 -1.54 33.42 -4.37
C VAL A 157 -1.25 32.70 -5.69
N PHE A 158 -1.84 33.17 -6.79
CA PHE A 158 -1.70 32.58 -8.12
C PHE A 158 -0.23 32.43 -8.52
N ASN A 159 0.61 33.43 -8.24
CA ASN A 159 2.03 33.40 -8.59
C ASN A 159 2.79 32.20 -8.00
N ASP A 160 2.32 31.65 -6.86
CA ASP A 160 2.94 30.48 -6.23
C ASP A 160 2.48 29.15 -6.86
N ILE A 161 1.30 29.13 -7.46
CA ILE A 161 0.68 27.92 -8.02
C ILE A 161 0.54 27.98 -9.54
N ALA A 162 1.07 29.01 -10.19
CA ALA A 162 0.82 29.30 -11.61
C ALA A 162 1.14 28.10 -12.50
N GLU A 163 2.28 27.44 -12.29
CA GLU A 163 2.67 26.24 -13.05
C GLU A 163 1.71 25.07 -12.85
N ILE A 164 1.24 24.85 -11.61
CA ILE A 164 0.31 23.78 -11.26
C ILE A 164 -1.03 24.02 -11.97
N VAL A 165 -1.61 25.21 -11.79
CA VAL A 165 -2.93 25.54 -12.31
C VAL A 165 -2.93 25.58 -13.85
N LEU A 166 -1.90 26.15 -14.46
CA LEU A 166 -1.77 26.15 -15.92
C LEU A 166 -1.59 24.72 -16.45
N GLY A 167 -0.85 23.87 -15.74
CA GLY A 167 -0.75 22.44 -16.04
C GLY A 167 -2.09 21.72 -15.95
N GLU A 168 -2.89 21.98 -14.90
CA GLU A 168 -4.24 21.42 -14.76
C GLU A 168 -5.17 21.85 -15.91
N LEU A 169 -5.13 23.11 -16.30
CA LEU A 169 -5.93 23.62 -17.42
C LEU A 169 -5.53 22.96 -18.77
N GLU A 170 -4.23 22.76 -18.99
CA GLU A 170 -3.74 22.03 -20.17
C GLU A 170 -4.28 20.59 -20.17
N MET A 171 -4.22 19.92 -19.02
CA MET A 171 -4.71 18.56 -18.85
C MET A 171 -6.22 18.48 -19.09
N GLU A 172 -7.01 19.36 -18.49
CA GLU A 172 -8.46 19.41 -18.64
C GLU A 172 -8.89 19.61 -20.10
N LYS A 173 -8.22 20.51 -20.83
CA LYS A 173 -8.51 20.75 -22.26
C LYS A 173 -8.19 19.56 -23.16
N ARG A 174 -7.18 18.76 -22.80
CA ARG A 174 -6.68 17.66 -23.64
C ARG A 174 -7.25 16.30 -23.27
N GLN A 175 -7.76 16.11 -22.05
CA GLN A 175 -8.08 14.80 -21.49
C GLN A 175 -8.93 13.90 -22.40
N GLN A 176 -9.96 14.45 -23.06
CA GLN A 176 -10.84 13.69 -23.97
C GLN A 176 -10.11 13.26 -25.24
N GLN A 177 -9.40 14.20 -25.88
CA GLN A 177 -8.66 13.93 -27.11
C GLN A 177 -7.50 12.95 -26.84
N ALA A 178 -6.79 13.11 -25.71
CA ALA A 178 -5.72 12.22 -25.29
C ALA A 178 -6.18 10.77 -25.09
N LEU A 179 -7.40 10.56 -24.57
CA LEU A 179 -7.99 9.23 -24.46
C LEU A 179 -8.31 8.63 -25.83
N ALA A 180 -8.85 9.43 -26.76
CA ALA A 180 -9.11 9.00 -28.13
C ALA A 180 -7.82 8.66 -28.89
N ASP A 181 -6.76 9.44 -28.69
CA ASP A 181 -5.46 9.32 -29.36
C ASP A 181 -4.55 8.26 -28.73
N ARG A 182 -5.03 7.51 -27.73
CA ARG A 182 -4.28 6.46 -27.02
C ARG A 182 -3.00 6.98 -26.36
N GLU A 183 -3.04 8.21 -25.85
CA GLU A 183 -1.94 8.78 -25.05
C GLU A 183 -1.87 8.19 -23.64
N PHE A 184 -2.95 7.57 -23.15
CA PHE A 184 -2.94 6.84 -21.89
C PHE A 184 -2.45 5.40 -22.08
N GLU A 185 -1.67 4.92 -21.12
CA GLU A 185 -1.13 3.57 -21.06
C GLU A 185 -1.42 2.95 -19.69
N VAL A 186 -1.89 1.70 -19.68
CA VAL A 186 -1.97 0.89 -18.47
C VAL A 186 -0.63 0.20 -18.24
N ARG A 187 -0.10 0.40 -17.04
CA ARG A 187 1.06 -0.28 -16.49
C ARG A 187 0.66 -1.09 -15.27
N TYR A 188 1.55 -1.98 -14.85
CA TYR A 188 1.34 -2.85 -13.71
C TYR A 188 2.43 -2.67 -12.66
N VAL A 189 2.00 -2.51 -11.41
CA VAL A 189 2.88 -2.54 -10.24
C VAL A 189 2.73 -3.91 -9.58
N PRO A 190 3.82 -4.65 -9.32
CA PRO A 190 3.76 -5.91 -8.60
C PRO A 190 3.46 -5.66 -7.12
N ILE A 191 2.42 -6.30 -6.60
CA ILE A 191 2.15 -6.40 -5.17
C ILE A 191 2.61 -7.79 -4.74
N ILE A 192 3.55 -7.86 -3.81
CA ILE A 192 4.29 -9.07 -3.44
C ILE A 192 3.89 -9.44 -2.01
N MET A 193 3.79 -10.73 -1.70
CA MET A 193 3.57 -11.19 -0.32
C MET A 193 4.67 -10.63 0.61
N ALA A 194 4.30 -10.04 1.74
CA ALA A 194 5.26 -9.37 2.62
C ALA A 194 6.31 -10.35 3.18
N GLN A 195 5.93 -11.61 3.38
CA GLN A 195 6.78 -12.63 3.99
C GLN A 195 7.57 -13.48 2.97
N THR A 196 7.20 -13.43 1.69
CA THR A 196 7.73 -14.37 0.68
C THR A 196 7.88 -13.68 -0.68
N PRO A 197 8.83 -14.07 -1.53
CA PRO A 197 9.02 -13.47 -2.86
C PRO A 197 7.98 -14.00 -3.87
N ARG A 198 6.69 -14.03 -3.49
CA ARG A 198 5.58 -14.47 -4.34
C ARG A 198 4.71 -13.30 -4.70
N LEU A 199 4.23 -13.29 -5.94
CA LEU A 199 3.29 -12.30 -6.41
C LEU A 199 1.93 -12.50 -5.73
N TYR A 200 1.41 -11.45 -5.07
CA TYR A 200 0.05 -11.43 -4.52
C TYR A 200 -0.97 -11.00 -5.58
N MET A 201 -0.66 -9.93 -6.32
CA MET A 201 -1.48 -9.43 -7.43
C MET A 201 -0.70 -8.42 -8.28
N ALA A 202 -1.21 -8.09 -9.46
CA ALA A 202 -0.83 -6.89 -10.20
C ALA A 202 -1.75 -5.72 -9.84
N GLN A 203 -1.21 -4.53 -9.67
CA GLN A 203 -2.00 -3.31 -9.54
C GLN A 203 -1.98 -2.54 -10.86
N ALA A 204 -3.15 -2.23 -11.42
CA ALA A 204 -3.24 -1.35 -12.57
C ALA A 204 -2.87 0.09 -12.18
N TYR A 205 -1.99 0.68 -12.99
CA TYR A 205 -1.48 2.04 -12.84
C TYR A 205 -1.57 2.76 -14.18
N VAL A 206 -2.09 3.98 -14.21
CA VAL A 206 -2.24 4.73 -15.46
C VAL A 206 -1.08 5.71 -15.63
N VAL A 207 -0.53 5.73 -16.84
CA VAL A 207 0.48 6.70 -17.26
C VAL A 207 -0.07 7.49 -18.44
N TRP A 208 0.13 8.81 -18.45
CA TRP A 208 -0.20 9.66 -19.60
C TRP A 208 1.07 10.03 -20.35
N LYS A 209 1.26 9.45 -21.54
CA LYS A 209 2.31 9.78 -22.49
C LYS A 209 1.83 10.91 -23.40
N MET A 210 2.20 12.14 -23.06
CA MET A 210 1.79 13.31 -23.83
C MET A 210 2.49 13.37 -25.19
N ALA A 211 1.82 13.97 -26.17
CA ALA A 211 2.32 14.09 -27.55
C ALA A 211 3.68 14.80 -27.69
N ASP A 212 4.05 15.64 -26.74
CA ASP A 212 5.34 16.33 -26.69
C ASP A 212 6.49 15.50 -26.10
N GLY A 213 6.23 14.23 -25.76
CA GLY A 213 7.20 13.30 -25.18
C GLY A 213 7.27 13.33 -23.65
N ARG A 214 6.54 14.23 -22.97
CA ARG A 214 6.42 14.20 -21.50
C ARG A 214 5.58 13.00 -21.05
N CYS A 215 5.89 12.49 -19.87
CA CYS A 215 5.22 11.34 -19.27
C CYS A 215 4.74 11.72 -17.87
N ARG A 216 3.44 11.65 -17.61
CA ARG A 216 2.83 11.99 -16.32
C ARG A 216 2.30 10.75 -15.61
N GLY A 217 2.58 10.65 -14.32
CA GLY A 217 2.01 9.59 -13.47
C GLY A 217 0.56 9.90 -13.08
N GLN A 218 -0.21 8.88 -12.70
CA GLN A 218 -1.61 9.09 -12.28
C GLN A 218 -1.76 10.07 -11.11
N GLU A 219 -0.76 10.17 -10.23
CA GLU A 219 -0.80 11.09 -9.08
C GLU A 219 -0.87 12.57 -9.52
N GLU A 220 -0.40 12.90 -10.73
CA GLU A 220 -0.42 14.28 -11.25
C GLU A 220 -1.79 14.69 -11.80
N PHE A 221 -2.55 13.77 -12.40
CA PHE A 221 -3.79 14.10 -13.12
C PHE A 221 -5.06 13.52 -12.49
N LEU A 222 -4.96 12.44 -11.71
CA LEU A 222 -6.12 11.76 -11.13
C LEU A 222 -6.90 12.66 -10.15
N PRO A 223 -6.27 13.50 -9.30
CA PRO A 223 -7.01 14.44 -8.46
C PRO A 223 -7.91 15.39 -9.28
N LEU A 224 -7.37 15.96 -10.37
CA LEU A 224 -8.12 16.79 -11.30
C LEU A 224 -9.28 16.01 -11.96
N PHE A 225 -9.00 14.79 -12.44
CA PHE A 225 -10.01 13.97 -13.13
C PHE A 225 -11.13 13.49 -12.22
N VAL A 226 -10.84 13.29 -10.92
CA VAL A 226 -11.87 13.01 -9.91
C VAL A 226 -12.76 14.24 -9.71
N ARG A 227 -12.16 15.43 -9.60
CA ARG A 227 -12.89 16.70 -9.39
C ARG A 227 -13.80 17.05 -10.56
N ASN A 228 -13.31 16.91 -11.80
CA ASN A 228 -14.10 17.24 -13.01
C ASN A 228 -14.97 16.07 -13.51
N GLY A 229 -14.84 14.87 -12.92
CA GLY A 229 -15.63 13.68 -13.24
C GLY A 229 -15.09 12.83 -14.40
N PHE A 230 -14.04 13.26 -15.11
CA PHE A 230 -13.43 12.52 -16.22
C PHE A 230 -12.84 11.15 -15.79
N VAL A 231 -12.58 10.97 -14.48
CA VAL A 231 -12.13 9.69 -13.92
C VAL A 231 -13.06 8.52 -14.27
N ALA A 232 -14.37 8.76 -14.45
CA ALA A 232 -15.32 7.71 -14.80
C ALA A 232 -15.08 7.18 -16.22
N GLU A 233 -14.76 8.05 -17.18
CA GLU A 233 -14.42 7.69 -18.56
C GLU A 233 -13.06 7.00 -18.62
N LEU A 234 -12.06 7.58 -17.95
CA LEU A 234 -10.72 6.99 -17.90
C LEU A 234 -10.76 5.59 -17.28
N ASN A 235 -11.43 5.41 -16.14
CA ASN A 235 -11.52 4.10 -15.49
C ASN A 235 -12.28 3.07 -16.33
N ALA A 236 -13.29 3.49 -17.10
CA ALA A 236 -13.99 2.57 -18.01
C ALA A 236 -13.03 2.02 -19.07
N TRP A 237 -12.19 2.87 -19.64
CA TRP A 237 -11.13 2.47 -20.57
C TRP A 237 -10.07 1.59 -19.88
N VAL A 238 -9.62 1.94 -18.67
CA VAL A 238 -8.64 1.13 -17.91
C VAL A 238 -9.16 -0.27 -17.64
N LEU A 239 -10.42 -0.40 -17.19
CA LEU A 239 -11.03 -1.71 -16.93
C LEU A 239 -11.07 -2.55 -18.19
N GLU A 240 -11.55 -2.00 -19.30
CA GLU A 240 -11.59 -2.75 -20.56
C GLU A 240 -10.18 -3.19 -21.00
N LYS A 241 -9.18 -2.31 -20.84
CA LYS A 241 -7.79 -2.64 -21.14
C LYS A 241 -7.22 -3.73 -20.22
N VAL A 242 -7.54 -3.70 -18.93
CA VAL A 242 -7.13 -4.73 -17.97
C VAL A 242 -7.76 -6.09 -18.31
N PHE A 243 -9.04 -6.13 -18.70
CA PHE A 243 -9.68 -7.37 -19.12
C PHE A 243 -9.05 -7.93 -20.40
N GLN A 244 -8.71 -7.07 -21.37
CA GLN A 244 -7.95 -7.46 -22.56
C GLN A 244 -6.60 -8.06 -22.21
N ASP A 245 -5.87 -7.42 -21.28
CA ASP A 245 -4.53 -7.86 -20.89
C ASP A 245 -4.59 -9.19 -20.12
N ILE A 246 -5.56 -9.39 -19.21
CA ILE A 246 -5.79 -10.69 -18.55
C ILE A 246 -6.06 -11.79 -19.59
N ALA A 247 -6.92 -11.53 -20.57
CA ALA A 247 -7.22 -12.49 -21.63
C ALA A 247 -5.98 -12.81 -22.48
N ALA A 248 -5.17 -11.80 -22.80
CA ALA A 248 -3.97 -11.95 -23.62
C ALA A 248 -2.82 -12.71 -22.90
N PHE A 249 -2.71 -12.58 -21.58
CA PHE A 249 -1.65 -13.22 -20.79
C PHE A 249 -2.08 -14.51 -20.10
N ARG A 250 -3.32 -14.93 -20.31
CA ARG A 250 -3.85 -16.19 -19.78
C ARG A 250 -2.96 -17.38 -20.16
N GLY A 251 -2.66 -18.22 -19.16
CA GLY A 251 -1.86 -19.43 -19.32
C GLY A 251 -0.35 -19.20 -19.25
N LYS A 252 0.13 -17.95 -19.14
CA LYS A 252 1.52 -17.67 -18.79
C LYS A 252 1.72 -17.92 -17.29
N LYS A 253 2.81 -18.60 -16.92
CA LYS A 253 3.13 -18.93 -15.52
C LYS A 253 3.37 -17.66 -14.68
N GLU A 254 3.81 -16.60 -15.33
CA GLU A 254 4.19 -15.32 -14.74
C GLU A 254 2.99 -14.37 -14.56
N TRP A 255 1.80 -14.73 -15.04
CA TRP A 255 0.61 -13.90 -14.85
C TRP A 255 -0.01 -14.14 -13.46
N PRO A 256 -0.28 -13.10 -12.65
CA PRO A 256 -0.78 -13.24 -11.28
C PRO A 256 -2.14 -13.92 -11.17
N GLY A 257 -2.93 -13.94 -12.24
CA GLY A 257 -4.35 -14.34 -12.18
C GLY A 257 -5.21 -13.41 -11.33
N LYS A 258 -4.68 -12.26 -10.88
CA LYS A 258 -5.41 -11.26 -10.08
C LYS A 258 -4.89 -9.85 -10.36
N VAL A 259 -5.78 -8.94 -10.73
CA VAL A 259 -5.47 -7.53 -11.03
C VAL A 259 -6.37 -6.58 -10.24
N GLY A 260 -5.76 -5.61 -9.55
CA GLY A 260 -6.45 -4.53 -8.84
C GLY A 260 -6.73 -3.35 -9.76
N VAL A 261 -7.97 -2.86 -9.77
CA VAL A 261 -8.39 -1.69 -10.54
C VAL A 261 -9.25 -0.77 -9.69
N ARG A 262 -8.93 0.52 -9.67
CA ARG A 262 -9.70 1.54 -8.94
C ARG A 262 -11.06 1.78 -9.60
N ILE A 263 -12.09 1.92 -8.76
CA ILE A 263 -13.43 2.32 -9.18
C ILE A 263 -13.79 3.66 -8.54
N SER A 264 -14.30 4.58 -9.35
CA SER A 264 -14.72 5.89 -8.88
C SER A 264 -16.10 5.84 -8.22
N ARG A 265 -16.36 6.80 -7.32
CA ARG A 265 -17.69 6.99 -6.72
C ARG A 265 -18.79 7.15 -7.77
N LEU A 266 -18.51 7.87 -8.86
CA LEU A 266 -19.48 8.09 -9.96
C LEU A 266 -19.88 6.77 -10.63
N GLN A 267 -18.91 5.87 -10.84
CA GLN A 267 -19.18 4.54 -11.38
C GLN A 267 -19.98 3.68 -10.40
N LEU A 268 -19.65 3.71 -9.11
CA LEU A 268 -20.40 2.96 -8.09
C LEU A 268 -21.86 3.41 -7.94
N LEU A 269 -22.17 4.67 -8.23
CA LEU A 269 -23.53 5.19 -8.24
C LEU A 269 -24.28 4.88 -9.54
N ASN A 270 -23.59 4.45 -10.60
CA ASN A 270 -24.20 4.08 -11.85
C ASN A 270 -24.81 2.66 -11.75
N GLY A 271 -26.14 2.58 -11.87
CA GLY A 271 -26.88 1.32 -11.81
C GLY A 271 -26.51 0.29 -12.89
N ASN A 272 -25.81 0.72 -13.96
CA ASN A 272 -25.38 -0.17 -15.04
C ASN A 272 -23.95 -0.72 -14.88
N LEU A 273 -23.25 -0.43 -13.78
CA LEU A 273 -21.87 -0.90 -13.58
C LEU A 273 -21.75 -2.43 -13.61
N LEU A 274 -22.54 -3.13 -12.79
CA LEU A 274 -22.47 -4.60 -12.69
C LEU A 274 -22.83 -5.29 -14.03
N PRO A 275 -23.97 -4.99 -14.69
CA PRO A 275 -24.27 -5.57 -16.00
C PRO A 275 -23.19 -5.36 -17.05
N TRP A 276 -22.52 -4.20 -17.03
CA TRP A 276 -21.41 -3.90 -17.91
C TRP A 276 -20.16 -4.74 -17.59
N LEU A 277 -19.79 -4.87 -16.31
CA LEU A 277 -18.68 -5.72 -15.89
C LEU A 277 -18.95 -7.21 -16.20
N GLU A 278 -20.16 -7.70 -15.99
CA GLU A 278 -20.55 -9.07 -16.36
C GLU A 278 -20.43 -9.33 -17.85
N ARG A 279 -20.72 -8.32 -18.68
CA ARG A 279 -20.48 -8.39 -20.12
C ARG A 279 -18.99 -8.53 -20.41
N LEU A 280 -18.14 -7.71 -19.79
CA LEU A 280 -16.68 -7.80 -19.98
C LEU A 280 -16.13 -9.17 -19.54
N LEU A 281 -16.62 -9.74 -18.42
CA LEU A 281 -16.24 -11.09 -17.99
C LEU A 281 -16.53 -12.13 -19.08
N ARG A 282 -17.70 -12.05 -19.73
CA ARG A 282 -18.06 -12.96 -20.83
C ARG A 282 -17.24 -12.71 -22.09
N ASP A 283 -17.13 -11.46 -22.52
CA ASP A 283 -16.49 -11.08 -23.79
C ASP A 283 -14.99 -11.43 -23.80
N TYR A 284 -14.31 -11.24 -22.66
CA TYR A 284 -12.89 -11.55 -22.49
C TYR A 284 -12.63 -12.90 -21.79
N ASN A 285 -13.70 -13.65 -21.49
CA ASN A 285 -13.67 -14.92 -20.77
C ASN A 285 -12.94 -14.84 -19.40
N VAL A 286 -12.97 -13.69 -18.72
CA VAL A 286 -12.30 -13.44 -17.43
C VAL A 286 -13.18 -13.93 -16.28
N LYS A 287 -12.58 -14.55 -15.26
CA LYS A 287 -13.33 -14.88 -14.03
C LYS A 287 -13.36 -13.67 -13.11
N ALA A 288 -14.49 -13.46 -12.43
CA ALA A 288 -14.67 -12.31 -11.55
C ALA A 288 -13.62 -12.23 -10.43
N GLU A 289 -13.17 -13.39 -9.92
CA GLU A 289 -12.13 -13.51 -8.88
C GLU A 289 -10.75 -12.98 -9.33
N GLU A 290 -10.50 -12.87 -10.64
CA GLU A 290 -9.27 -12.33 -11.20
C GLU A 290 -9.24 -10.79 -11.16
N ILE A 291 -10.33 -10.14 -10.76
CA ILE A 291 -10.47 -8.69 -10.68
C ILE A 291 -10.75 -8.28 -9.23
N GLU A 292 -9.87 -7.45 -8.68
CA GLU A 292 -10.09 -6.77 -7.40
C GLU A 292 -10.48 -5.31 -7.65
N LEU A 293 -11.69 -4.96 -7.25
CA LEU A 293 -12.24 -3.62 -7.38
C LEU A 293 -11.83 -2.78 -6.16
N GLU A 294 -10.96 -1.80 -6.36
CA GLU A 294 -10.48 -0.94 -5.28
C GLU A 294 -11.39 0.29 -5.14
N ILE A 295 -11.94 0.47 -3.95
CA ILE A 295 -12.86 1.57 -3.64
C ILE A 295 -12.22 2.45 -2.59
N ASP A 296 -12.13 3.74 -2.88
CA ASP A 296 -11.61 4.71 -1.90
C ASP A 296 -12.60 4.90 -0.74
N GLU A 297 -12.10 4.94 0.49
CA GLU A 297 -12.92 5.10 1.68
C GLU A 297 -13.76 6.39 1.65
N SER A 298 -13.19 7.48 1.12
CA SER A 298 -13.86 8.78 1.00
C SER A 298 -15.08 8.72 0.07
N ALA A 299 -15.18 7.69 -0.78
CA ALA A 299 -16.32 7.49 -1.66
C ALA A 299 -17.64 7.27 -0.89
N PHE A 300 -17.58 6.74 0.34
CA PHE A 300 -18.75 6.34 1.14
C PHE A 300 -19.36 7.46 2.00
N GLY A 301 -19.12 8.74 1.65
CA GLY A 301 -19.67 9.92 2.32
C GLY A 301 -21.21 10.05 2.31
N ARG A 302 -21.77 11.23 1.99
CA ARG A 302 -23.24 11.44 1.99
C ARG A 302 -23.90 10.68 0.81
N GLY A 303 -24.73 9.65 1.09
CA GLY A 303 -25.48 8.87 0.08
C GLY A 303 -25.29 7.35 0.14
N LYS A 304 -25.34 6.76 1.35
CA LYS A 304 -24.71 5.46 1.69
C LYS A 304 -25.43 4.20 1.21
N GLU A 305 -26.76 4.20 1.12
CA GLU A 305 -27.52 2.96 1.00
C GLU A 305 -27.42 2.30 -0.38
N GLY A 306 -27.52 3.09 -1.46
CA GLY A 306 -27.40 2.57 -2.83
C GLY A 306 -26.01 2.02 -3.15
N MET A 307 -24.95 2.68 -2.67
CA MET A 307 -23.57 2.22 -2.89
C MET A 307 -23.29 0.89 -2.19
N PHE A 308 -23.76 0.72 -0.95
CA PHE A 308 -23.56 -0.55 -0.23
C PHE A 308 -24.24 -1.72 -0.93
N ALA A 309 -25.43 -1.50 -1.49
CA ALA A 309 -26.12 -2.52 -2.27
C ALA A 309 -25.32 -2.92 -3.53
N ASN A 310 -24.74 -1.94 -4.22
CA ASN A 310 -23.93 -2.18 -5.42
C ASN A 310 -22.63 -2.94 -5.10
N VAL A 311 -21.91 -2.57 -4.04
CA VAL A 311 -20.72 -3.30 -3.59
C VAL A 311 -21.05 -4.75 -3.23
N LYS A 312 -22.16 -4.97 -2.52
CA LYS A 312 -22.64 -6.33 -2.21
C LYS A 312 -23.00 -7.13 -3.46
N ALA A 313 -23.59 -6.49 -4.47
CA ALA A 313 -23.93 -7.14 -5.73
C ALA A 313 -22.68 -7.52 -6.54
N LEU A 314 -21.66 -6.64 -6.57
CA LEU A 314 -20.37 -6.92 -7.21
C LEU A 314 -19.68 -8.12 -6.54
N HIS A 315 -19.57 -8.11 -5.20
CA HIS A 315 -18.96 -9.21 -4.45
C HIS A 315 -19.69 -10.55 -4.66
N ARG A 316 -21.04 -10.54 -4.61
CA ARG A 316 -21.86 -11.73 -4.89
C ARG A 316 -21.70 -12.27 -6.32
N SER A 317 -21.30 -11.42 -7.26
CA SER A 317 -21.02 -11.83 -8.64
C SER A 317 -19.62 -12.42 -8.82
N GLY A 318 -18.85 -12.51 -7.72
CA GLY A 318 -17.54 -13.14 -7.64
C GLY A 318 -16.37 -12.17 -7.71
N PHE A 319 -16.60 -10.85 -7.83
CA PHE A 319 -15.52 -9.86 -7.80
C PHE A 319 -14.92 -9.76 -6.39
N ARG A 320 -13.61 -9.62 -6.32
CA ARG A 320 -12.95 -9.22 -5.07
C ARG A 320 -13.14 -7.71 -4.87
N VAL A 321 -13.28 -7.28 -3.63
CA VAL A 321 -13.45 -5.87 -3.27
C VAL A 321 -12.42 -5.47 -2.23
N SER A 322 -11.72 -4.38 -2.49
CA SER A 322 -10.78 -3.79 -1.54
C SER A 322 -11.16 -2.36 -1.19
N LEU A 323 -10.84 -1.98 0.05
CA LEU A 323 -10.99 -0.61 0.52
C LEU A 323 -9.61 0.06 0.55
N THR A 324 -9.43 1.15 -0.19
CA THR A 324 -8.19 1.94 -0.24
C THR A 324 -8.36 3.29 0.45
N GLY A 325 -7.24 3.95 0.80
CA GLY A 325 -7.27 5.26 1.48
C GLY A 325 -7.55 5.13 2.99
N VAL A 326 -7.40 3.92 3.53
CA VAL A 326 -7.67 3.60 4.93
C VAL A 326 -6.84 4.45 5.88
N GLY A 327 -7.52 5.06 6.86
CA GLY A 327 -6.88 5.80 7.95
C GLY A 327 -6.61 7.27 7.65
N LEU A 328 -6.95 7.75 6.45
CA LEU A 328 -6.94 9.18 6.10
C LEU A 328 -8.19 9.90 6.64
N ASP A 329 -9.35 9.24 6.58
CA ASP A 329 -10.60 9.67 7.21
C ASP A 329 -11.02 8.65 8.28
N PHE A 330 -11.19 9.07 9.54
CA PHE A 330 -11.50 8.16 10.66
C PHE A 330 -12.96 7.65 10.68
N ALA A 331 -13.68 7.71 9.56
CA ALA A 331 -15.08 7.27 9.44
C ALA A 331 -15.23 5.75 9.17
N SER A 332 -14.11 5.01 9.16
CA SER A 332 -13.88 3.74 8.44
C SER A 332 -14.51 2.47 9.02
N LEU A 333 -14.52 2.31 10.35
CA LEU A 333 -14.81 1.01 10.97
C LEU A 333 -16.21 0.48 10.66
N ARG A 334 -17.19 1.39 10.53
CA ARG A 334 -18.56 1.01 10.17
C ARG A 334 -18.63 0.41 8.76
N TYR A 335 -17.78 0.87 7.83
CA TYR A 335 -17.76 0.32 6.48
C TYR A 335 -17.17 -1.07 6.46
N TRP A 336 -16.16 -1.32 7.31
CA TRP A 336 -15.51 -2.63 7.42
C TRP A 336 -16.47 -3.71 7.92
N ASP A 337 -17.37 -3.35 8.83
CA ASP A 337 -18.41 -4.26 9.34
C ASP A 337 -19.54 -4.51 8.33
N MET A 338 -19.94 -3.47 7.57
CA MET A 338 -21.16 -3.51 6.75
C MET A 338 -20.96 -4.03 5.31
N LEU A 339 -19.73 -3.97 4.80
CA LEU A 339 -19.38 -4.30 3.42
C LEU A 339 -18.61 -5.61 3.33
N PRO A 340 -18.83 -6.40 2.28
CA PRO A 340 -18.01 -7.58 2.01
C PRO A 340 -16.68 -7.13 1.41
N ILE A 341 -15.73 -6.79 2.28
CA ILE A 341 -14.38 -6.36 1.90
C ILE A 341 -13.44 -7.55 2.06
N ASP A 342 -12.68 -7.85 1.01
CA ASP A 342 -11.69 -8.93 1.02
C ASP A 342 -10.31 -8.43 1.47
N SER A 343 -9.98 -7.16 1.20
CA SER A 343 -8.69 -6.57 1.57
C SER A 343 -8.76 -5.08 1.94
N LEU A 344 -7.90 -4.66 2.86
CA LEU A 344 -7.66 -3.27 3.23
C LEU A 344 -6.32 -2.81 2.67
N LYS A 345 -6.33 -1.72 1.89
CA LYS A 345 -5.14 -1.18 1.23
C LYS A 345 -4.72 0.17 1.81
N PHE A 346 -3.51 0.20 2.36
CA PHE A 346 -2.85 1.39 2.89
C PHE A 346 -2.02 2.03 1.77
N GLN A 347 -2.30 3.29 1.42
CA GLN A 347 -1.62 4.00 0.34
C GLN A 347 -0.30 4.64 0.81
N LYS A 348 0.59 4.93 -0.15
CA LYS A 348 1.91 5.57 0.05
C LYS A 348 1.87 6.74 1.02
N GLY A 349 0.92 7.68 0.83
CA GLY A 349 0.81 8.86 1.68
C GLY A 349 0.55 8.54 3.16
N TYR A 350 -0.31 7.57 3.45
CA TYR A 350 -0.57 7.14 4.83
C TYR A 350 0.62 6.39 5.41
N LEU A 351 1.25 5.50 4.64
CA LEU A 351 2.43 4.75 5.07
C LEU A 351 3.57 5.69 5.46
N GLN A 352 3.91 6.66 4.59
CA GLN A 352 4.96 7.64 4.86
C GLN A 352 4.65 8.51 6.09
N HIS A 353 3.40 8.97 6.25
CA HIS A 353 2.98 9.68 7.44
C HIS A 353 3.08 8.80 8.71
N ALA A 354 2.65 7.54 8.63
CA ALA A 354 2.68 6.60 9.74
C ALA A 354 4.12 6.33 10.21
N LEU A 355 5.03 6.13 9.27
CA LEU A 355 6.44 5.87 9.54
C LEU A 355 7.18 7.06 10.17
N GLY A 356 6.70 8.29 9.95
CA GLY A 356 7.30 9.52 10.49
C GLY A 356 7.11 9.75 11.98
N SER A 357 6.23 8.99 12.68
CA SER A 357 6.07 9.14 14.14
C SER A 357 5.72 7.84 14.87
N HIS A 358 6.28 7.64 16.06
CA HIS A 358 5.96 6.48 16.90
C HIS A 358 4.46 6.34 17.19
N LYS A 359 3.75 7.46 17.38
CA LYS A 359 2.31 7.45 17.62
C LYS A 359 1.55 6.94 16.39
N ALA A 360 1.88 7.46 15.20
CA ALA A 360 1.21 7.06 13.97
C ALA A 360 1.52 5.60 13.59
N ARG A 361 2.74 5.12 13.82
CA ARG A 361 3.09 3.68 13.73
C ARG A 361 2.17 2.81 14.60
N ARG A 362 1.98 3.16 15.88
CA ARG A 362 1.10 2.37 16.76
C ARG A 362 -0.35 2.38 16.29
N ILE A 363 -0.84 3.49 15.75
CA ILE A 363 -2.19 3.58 15.17
C ILE A 363 -2.32 2.65 13.96
N MET A 364 -1.38 2.71 13.01
CA MET A 364 -1.40 1.84 11.84
C MET A 364 -1.37 0.36 12.23
N LYS A 365 -0.48 -0.04 13.15
CA LYS A 365 -0.42 -1.41 13.68
C LYS A 365 -1.76 -1.87 14.26
N THR A 366 -2.46 -0.97 14.95
CA THR A 366 -3.78 -1.25 15.53
C THR A 366 -4.85 -1.42 14.44
N LEU A 367 -4.87 -0.54 13.43
CA LEU A 367 -5.81 -0.65 12.30
C LEU A 367 -5.61 -1.95 11.51
N MET A 368 -4.35 -2.31 11.24
CA MET A 368 -4.02 -3.58 10.58
C MET A 368 -4.47 -4.78 11.42
N ALA A 369 -4.32 -4.72 12.75
CA ALA A 369 -4.82 -5.76 13.64
C ALA A 369 -6.35 -5.90 13.57
N VAL A 370 -7.09 -4.79 13.56
CA VAL A 370 -8.55 -4.83 13.40
C VAL A 370 -8.96 -5.46 12.07
N GLY A 371 -8.32 -5.08 10.97
CA GLY A 371 -8.60 -5.69 9.65
C GLY A 371 -8.37 -7.20 9.62
N ARG A 372 -7.29 -7.67 10.26
CA ARG A 372 -7.02 -9.11 10.39
C ARG A 372 -8.07 -9.85 11.22
N GLU A 373 -8.52 -9.27 12.34
CA GLU A 373 -9.59 -9.86 13.15
C GLU A 373 -10.91 -9.98 12.35
N LEU A 374 -11.13 -9.05 11.42
CA LEU A 374 -12.25 -9.10 10.47
C LEU A 374 -11.97 -10.02 9.26
N LYS A 375 -10.85 -10.74 9.26
CA LYS A 375 -10.42 -11.68 8.21
C LYS A 375 -10.20 -11.03 6.84
N MET A 376 -9.76 -9.78 6.84
CA MET A 376 -9.40 -9.05 5.63
C MET A 376 -7.88 -9.17 5.38
N ASP A 377 -7.49 -9.29 4.12
CA ASP A 377 -6.08 -9.20 3.73
C ASP A 377 -5.59 -7.76 3.94
N ILE A 378 -4.41 -7.58 4.55
CA ILE A 378 -3.78 -6.28 4.75
C ILE A 378 -2.73 -6.05 3.66
N VAL A 379 -2.97 -5.06 2.81
CA VAL A 379 -2.07 -4.68 1.72
C VAL A 379 -1.53 -3.28 1.97
N ALA A 380 -0.22 -3.08 1.86
CA ALA A 380 0.41 -1.77 1.94
C ALA A 380 1.11 -1.41 0.62
N ASP A 381 0.99 -0.17 0.18
CA ASP A 381 1.61 0.33 -1.04
C ASP A 381 2.49 1.54 -0.73
N GLY A 382 3.49 1.80 -1.57
CA GLY A 382 4.46 2.87 -1.38
C GLY A 382 5.62 2.54 -0.44
N VAL A 383 5.99 1.26 -0.36
CA VAL A 383 7.23 0.82 0.31
C VAL A 383 8.45 1.31 -0.47
N ASP A 384 9.31 2.08 0.18
CA ASP A 384 10.50 2.67 -0.45
C ASP A 384 11.81 2.09 0.14
N SER A 385 11.73 1.41 1.29
CA SER A 385 12.90 0.86 2.01
C SER A 385 12.65 -0.53 2.60
N ARG A 386 13.74 -1.20 3.00
CA ARG A 386 13.66 -2.51 3.66
C ARG A 386 13.06 -2.39 5.06
N GLU A 387 13.35 -1.29 5.74
CA GLU A 387 12.82 -0.96 7.07
C GLU A 387 11.29 -0.87 7.06
N ASP A 388 10.70 -0.34 5.98
CA ASP A 388 9.25 -0.26 5.80
C ASP A 388 8.65 -1.68 5.74
N ILE A 389 9.27 -2.57 4.96
CA ILE A 389 8.83 -3.97 4.80
C ILE A 389 8.85 -4.69 6.14
N MET A 390 9.94 -4.56 6.89
CA MET A 390 10.12 -5.24 8.17
C MET A 390 9.05 -4.80 9.16
N TYR A 391 8.82 -3.49 9.27
CA TYR A 391 7.78 -2.97 10.12
C TYR A 391 6.37 -3.40 9.68
N LEU A 392 6.11 -3.50 8.38
CA LEU A 392 4.83 -4.01 7.85
C LEU A 392 4.65 -5.51 8.17
N ILE A 393 5.70 -6.33 8.08
CA ILE A 393 5.68 -7.73 8.50
C ILE A 393 5.37 -7.84 9.99
N GLU A 394 6.03 -7.06 10.85
CA GLU A 394 5.75 -7.01 12.29
C GLU A 394 4.32 -6.58 12.62
N CYS A 395 3.74 -5.74 11.74
CA CYS A 395 2.37 -5.32 11.86
C CYS A 395 1.39 -6.39 11.39
N GLY A 396 1.84 -7.50 10.79
CA GLY A 396 1.01 -8.56 10.21
C GLY A 396 0.40 -8.18 8.85
N CYS A 397 1.14 -7.43 8.04
CA CYS A 397 0.76 -7.12 6.66
C CYS A 397 0.92 -8.37 5.77
N ASN A 398 -0.06 -8.64 4.92
CA ASN A 398 -0.07 -9.79 4.02
C ASN A 398 0.78 -9.54 2.78
N ALA A 399 0.64 -8.35 2.16
CA ALA A 399 1.29 -8.03 0.90
C ALA A 399 1.70 -6.55 0.80
N VAL A 400 2.77 -6.30 0.07
CA VAL A 400 3.41 -4.99 -0.06
C VAL A 400 3.69 -4.64 -1.52
N GLY A 401 3.56 -3.36 -1.86
CA GLY A 401 3.95 -2.79 -3.14
C GLY A 401 4.74 -1.49 -2.92
N GLY A 402 5.54 -1.09 -3.91
CA GLY A 402 6.26 0.17 -3.86
C GLY A 402 7.53 0.19 -4.71
N ASP A 403 8.15 1.38 -4.76
CA ASP A 403 9.33 1.65 -5.57
C ASP A 403 10.56 0.83 -5.13
N TYR A 404 10.56 0.28 -3.91
CA TYR A 404 11.57 -0.68 -3.44
C TYR A 404 11.68 -1.90 -4.35
N PHE A 405 10.55 -2.42 -4.84
CA PHE A 405 10.52 -3.61 -5.70
C PHE A 405 10.61 -3.24 -7.17
N SER A 406 9.70 -2.37 -7.63
CA SER A 406 9.66 -1.94 -9.02
C SER A 406 8.76 -0.72 -9.19
N ARG A 407 9.13 0.12 -10.16
CA ARG A 407 8.25 1.17 -10.70
C ARG A 407 7.14 0.53 -11.56
N PRO A 408 6.06 1.27 -11.91
CA PRO A 408 5.05 0.77 -12.84
C PRO A 408 5.65 0.31 -14.18
N LEU A 409 5.43 -0.95 -14.53
CA LEU A 409 5.98 -1.63 -15.71
C LEU A 409 4.94 -1.78 -16.83
N GLY A 410 5.38 -1.73 -18.09
CA GLY A 410 4.53 -2.16 -19.19
C GLY A 410 4.20 -3.66 -19.09
N PRO A 411 3.15 -4.16 -19.76
CA PRO A 411 2.72 -5.55 -19.58
C PRO A 411 3.79 -6.62 -19.90
N GLY A 412 4.64 -6.37 -20.91
CA GLY A 412 5.75 -7.26 -21.25
C GLY A 412 6.83 -7.28 -20.16
N ASP A 413 7.31 -6.09 -19.78
CA ASP A 413 8.34 -5.92 -18.74
C ASP A 413 7.86 -6.45 -17.38
N PHE A 414 6.56 -6.34 -17.09
CA PHE A 414 5.95 -6.90 -15.89
C PHE A 414 6.10 -8.43 -15.85
N LEU A 415 5.78 -9.13 -16.94
CA LEU A 415 5.94 -10.58 -17.01
C LEU A 415 7.39 -11.01 -16.88
N GLU A 416 8.32 -10.27 -17.49
CA GLU A 416 9.76 -10.54 -17.36
C GLU A 416 10.23 -10.35 -15.91
N PHE A 417 9.79 -9.27 -15.26
CA PHE A 417 10.09 -9.00 -13.86
C PHE A 417 9.60 -10.15 -12.96
N VAL A 418 8.36 -10.62 -13.15
CA VAL A 418 7.80 -11.72 -12.36
C VAL A 418 8.59 -13.00 -12.60
N GLY A 419 8.83 -13.39 -13.85
CA GLY A 419 9.54 -14.63 -14.18
C GLY A 419 10.99 -14.66 -13.69
N ARG A 420 11.65 -13.49 -13.59
CA ARG A 420 13.03 -13.38 -13.13
C ARG A 420 13.16 -13.30 -11.61
N ASN A 421 12.24 -12.59 -10.94
CA ASN A 421 12.45 -12.18 -9.55
C ASN A 421 11.49 -12.83 -8.55
N LEU A 422 10.36 -13.38 -9.01
CA LEU A 422 9.34 -13.95 -8.13
C LEU A 422 9.20 -15.45 -8.35
N ARG A 423 8.90 -16.17 -7.26
CA ARG A 423 8.56 -17.60 -7.33
C ARG A 423 7.06 -17.77 -7.32
N THR A 424 6.55 -18.57 -8.24
CA THR A 424 5.12 -18.83 -8.39
C THR A 424 4.67 -20.15 -7.75
N GLU A 425 5.60 -21.07 -7.48
CA GLU A 425 5.34 -22.37 -6.83
C GLU A 425 6.44 -22.67 -5.80
N ILE A 426 6.09 -23.36 -4.71
CA ILE A 426 7.06 -23.96 -3.80
C ILE A 426 7.36 -25.36 -4.29
N LYS A 427 8.61 -25.66 -4.57
CA LYS A 427 9.05 -27.05 -4.76
C LYS A 427 9.50 -27.61 -3.42
N ALA A 428 8.78 -28.61 -2.92
CA ALA A 428 9.14 -29.36 -1.72
C ALA A 428 9.85 -30.67 -2.08
N THR A 429 10.92 -30.98 -1.38
CA THR A 429 11.62 -32.26 -1.41
C THR A 429 11.49 -32.90 -0.05
N GLU A 430 10.77 -34.02 0.00
CA GLU A 430 10.39 -34.72 1.22
C GLU A 430 11.23 -36.00 1.40
N PHE A 431 11.74 -36.23 2.61
CA PHE A 431 12.47 -37.46 2.97
C PHE A 431 11.64 -38.28 3.98
N PRO A 432 10.94 -39.34 3.53
CA PRO A 432 9.99 -40.07 4.36
C PRO A 432 10.67 -41.05 5.32
N PHE A 433 11.88 -41.52 5.01
CA PHE A 433 12.69 -42.42 5.84
C PHE A 433 11.99 -43.73 6.26
N TRP A 434 11.19 -44.33 5.37
CA TRP A 434 10.58 -45.65 5.63
C TRP A 434 11.49 -46.82 5.22
N THR A 435 11.94 -46.81 3.97
CA THR A 435 12.63 -47.94 3.34
C THR A 435 14.10 -47.66 3.07
N ASP A 436 14.43 -46.40 2.84
CA ASP A 436 15.76 -45.91 2.49
C ASP A 436 15.89 -44.43 2.89
N TYR A 437 16.98 -43.82 2.44
CA TYR A 437 17.27 -42.40 2.64
C TYR A 437 16.99 -41.55 1.38
N ALA A 438 16.14 -42.03 0.47
CA ALA A 438 15.75 -41.31 -0.74
C ALA A 438 14.67 -40.26 -0.44
N ALA A 439 14.61 -39.23 -1.27
CA ALA A 439 13.45 -38.35 -1.32
C ALA A 439 12.25 -39.07 -1.98
N VAL A 440 11.02 -38.60 -1.72
CA VAL A 440 9.77 -39.18 -2.25
C VAL A 440 9.76 -39.28 -3.79
N ASP A 441 10.35 -38.29 -4.47
CA ASP A 441 10.42 -38.26 -5.94
C ASP A 441 11.55 -39.13 -6.53
N GLY A 442 12.39 -39.72 -5.67
CA GLY A 442 13.57 -40.49 -6.04
C GLY A 442 14.68 -39.66 -6.72
N ALA A 443 14.54 -38.34 -6.81
CA ALA A 443 15.51 -37.48 -7.48
C ALA A 443 16.74 -37.19 -6.61
N MET A 444 16.60 -37.31 -5.29
CA MET A 444 17.63 -37.02 -4.30
C MET A 444 17.80 -38.21 -3.36
N GLN A 445 19.05 -38.48 -2.96
CA GLN A 445 19.41 -39.59 -2.08
C GLN A 445 20.38 -39.09 -1.01
N ALA A 446 20.03 -39.25 0.27
CA ALA A 446 20.99 -39.04 1.35
C ALA A 446 21.91 -40.25 1.50
N VAL A 447 23.15 -40.00 1.91
CA VAL A 447 24.19 -41.01 2.07
C VAL A 447 24.58 -41.13 3.55
N PRO A 448 24.43 -42.30 4.18
CA PRO A 448 24.86 -42.51 5.56
C PRO A 448 26.38 -42.58 5.66
N ALA A 449 26.93 -41.78 6.57
CA ALA A 449 28.33 -41.78 6.95
C ALA A 449 28.48 -42.32 8.38
N GLY A 450 28.55 -43.65 8.51
CA GLY A 450 28.66 -44.35 9.79
C GLY A 450 27.71 -45.55 9.88
N ALA A 451 27.92 -46.41 10.89
CA ALA A 451 27.09 -47.60 11.11
C ALA A 451 25.96 -47.39 12.14
N GLY A 452 26.00 -46.29 12.89
CA GLY A 452 25.04 -45.91 13.93
C GLY A 452 23.89 -45.04 13.42
N ILE A 453 23.43 -45.30 12.19
CA ILE A 453 22.31 -44.60 11.55
C ILE A 453 21.27 -45.65 11.17
N HIS A 454 20.09 -45.56 11.79
CA HIS A 454 19.07 -46.60 11.67
C HIS A 454 17.72 -46.01 11.24
N LEU A 455 17.09 -46.62 10.25
CA LEU A 455 15.69 -46.35 9.93
C LEU A 455 14.79 -46.91 11.04
N THR A 456 13.76 -46.16 11.41
CA THR A 456 12.83 -46.47 12.51
C THR A 456 11.44 -45.94 12.19
N GLU A 457 10.44 -46.35 12.98
CA GLU A 457 9.16 -45.62 13.04
C GLU A 457 9.41 -44.16 13.44
N GLY A 458 8.76 -43.24 12.73
CA GLY A 458 8.94 -41.80 12.91
C GLY A 458 7.82 -41.14 13.70
N ILE A 459 7.42 -39.93 13.27
CA ILE A 459 6.42 -39.11 13.96
C ILE A 459 4.98 -39.59 13.74
N SER A 460 4.70 -40.29 12.64
CA SER A 460 3.36 -40.78 12.27
C SER A 460 3.45 -42.01 11.35
N ALA A 461 2.31 -42.62 11.02
CA ALA A 461 2.25 -43.73 10.06
C ALA A 461 2.59 -43.31 8.62
N ASN A 462 2.55 -42.00 8.32
CA ASN A 462 2.96 -41.48 7.02
C ASN A 462 4.48 -41.22 6.95
N TRP A 463 5.15 -41.10 8.10
CA TRP A 463 6.54 -40.68 8.19
C TRP A 463 7.39 -41.62 9.05
N GLY A 464 8.35 -42.27 8.40
CA GLY A 464 9.45 -42.97 9.07
C GLY A 464 10.41 -41.97 9.72
N GLY A 465 11.44 -42.50 10.36
CA GLY A 465 12.42 -41.71 11.07
C GLY A 465 13.82 -42.28 10.94
N VAL A 466 14.78 -41.46 11.30
CA VAL A 466 16.19 -41.83 11.42
C VAL A 466 16.60 -41.68 12.87
N LEU A 467 17.13 -42.75 13.46
CA LEU A 467 17.83 -42.74 14.73
C LEU A 467 19.32 -42.55 14.48
N PHE A 468 19.88 -41.53 15.11
CA PHE A 468 21.31 -41.27 15.18
C PHE A 468 21.84 -41.69 16.56
N ASP A 469 22.85 -42.56 16.58
CA ASP A 469 23.48 -43.06 17.81
C ASP A 469 24.41 -42.03 18.49
N GLY A 470 24.64 -40.89 17.84
CA GLY A 470 25.68 -39.91 18.20
C GLY A 470 27.07 -40.41 17.83
N GLY A 471 28.12 -39.76 18.34
CA GLY A 471 29.49 -40.18 18.10
C GLY A 471 30.47 -39.00 18.10
N ASP A 472 31.68 -39.28 17.63
CA ASP A 472 32.68 -38.25 17.38
C ASP A 472 32.27 -37.35 16.19
N VAL A 473 33.07 -36.32 15.92
CA VAL A 473 32.83 -35.35 14.83
C VAL A 473 32.63 -36.07 13.49
N ARG A 474 31.52 -35.77 12.80
CA ARG A 474 31.08 -36.40 11.53
C ARG A 474 30.79 -37.89 11.59
N GLU A 475 30.76 -38.50 12.77
CA GLU A 475 30.40 -39.90 12.90
C GLU A 475 28.87 -40.05 12.91
N ASN A 476 28.34 -41.06 12.23
CA ASN A 476 26.91 -41.36 12.20
C ASN A 476 26.07 -40.16 11.76
N VAL A 477 26.44 -39.53 10.65
CA VAL A 477 25.68 -38.43 10.02
C VAL A 477 25.11 -38.85 8.67
N LEU A 478 24.02 -38.22 8.24
CA LEU A 478 23.49 -38.36 6.88
C LEU A 478 23.97 -37.17 6.03
N GLU A 479 24.71 -37.46 4.96
CA GLU A 479 25.08 -36.47 3.95
C GLU A 479 23.91 -36.28 2.97
N LEU A 480 23.38 -35.07 2.90
CA LEU A 480 22.27 -34.71 2.03
C LEU A 480 22.78 -33.98 0.78
N PRO A 481 22.13 -34.15 -0.39
CA PRO A 481 22.51 -33.45 -1.62
C PRO A 481 22.47 -31.93 -1.45
N ALA A 482 23.54 -31.22 -1.83
CA ALA A 482 23.66 -29.77 -1.67
C ALA A 482 22.63 -28.99 -2.52
N GLU A 483 22.09 -29.62 -3.57
CA GLU A 483 21.05 -29.08 -4.44
C GLU A 483 19.75 -28.74 -3.69
N LEU A 484 19.52 -29.35 -2.51
CA LEU A 484 18.38 -29.03 -1.64
C LEU A 484 18.37 -27.56 -1.20
N LEU A 485 19.55 -26.92 -1.14
CA LEU A 485 19.73 -25.50 -0.79
C LEU A 485 20.37 -24.73 -1.95
N ALA A 486 19.96 -25.06 -3.19
CA ALA A 486 20.36 -24.31 -4.39
C ALA A 486 19.63 -22.96 -4.52
N SER A 487 18.48 -22.80 -3.86
CA SER A 487 17.73 -21.54 -3.82
C SER A 487 18.32 -20.59 -2.78
N ASP A 488 18.32 -19.29 -3.09
CA ASP A 488 18.73 -18.26 -2.14
C ASP A 488 17.75 -18.09 -0.96
N SER A 489 16.46 -18.39 -1.18
CA SER A 489 15.43 -18.43 -0.14
C SER A 489 14.96 -19.88 0.08
N TYR A 490 14.75 -20.28 1.33
CA TYR A 490 14.38 -21.66 1.66
C TYR A 490 13.49 -21.78 2.90
N THR A 491 12.79 -22.91 2.98
CA THR A 491 12.15 -23.41 4.21
C THR A 491 12.64 -24.82 4.50
N ILE A 492 12.98 -25.11 5.74
CA ILE A 492 13.42 -26.44 6.17
C ILE A 492 12.58 -26.83 7.39
N CYS A 493 11.84 -27.92 7.28
CA CYS A 493 10.99 -28.44 8.36
C CYS A 493 11.48 -29.82 8.79
N MET A 494 11.42 -30.10 10.09
CA MET A 494 11.68 -31.43 10.62
C MET A 494 11.09 -31.61 12.01
N TRP A 495 10.76 -32.86 12.34
CA TRP A 495 10.52 -33.30 13.71
C TRP A 495 11.82 -33.82 14.32
N VAL A 496 12.14 -33.35 15.53
CA VAL A 496 13.35 -33.73 16.26
C VAL A 496 12.98 -34.25 17.64
N LYS A 497 13.59 -35.37 18.05
CA LYS A 497 13.48 -35.93 19.41
C LYS A 497 14.88 -36.24 19.95
N PRO A 498 15.53 -35.28 20.63
CA PRO A 498 16.87 -35.48 21.17
C PRO A 498 16.86 -36.47 22.34
N LEU A 499 17.86 -37.36 22.39
CA LEU A 499 18.04 -38.33 23.47
C LEU A 499 19.04 -37.87 24.55
N GLU A 500 19.94 -36.95 24.19
CA GLU A 500 20.96 -36.38 25.08
C GLU A 500 20.92 -34.85 25.06
N LEU A 501 21.40 -34.22 26.14
CA LEU A 501 21.51 -32.77 26.27
C LEU A 501 22.92 -32.32 25.90
N ASN A 502 23.36 -32.68 24.69
CA ASN A 502 24.69 -32.32 24.22
C ASN A 502 24.64 -30.89 23.67
N GLY A 503 25.43 -30.02 24.29
CA GLY A 503 25.56 -28.63 23.85
C GLY A 503 26.23 -28.56 22.49
N TRP A 504 25.74 -27.68 21.62
CA TRP A 504 26.26 -27.40 20.28
C TRP A 504 26.16 -28.51 19.24
N SER A 505 25.74 -29.74 19.60
CA SER A 505 25.48 -30.79 18.61
C SER A 505 24.43 -30.33 17.61
N SER A 506 24.80 -30.21 16.34
CA SER A 506 23.88 -29.82 15.28
C SER A 506 22.99 -30.99 14.86
N VAL A 507 21.68 -30.73 14.70
CA VAL A 507 20.78 -31.67 14.02
C VAL A 507 20.79 -31.46 12.52
N LEU A 508 21.04 -30.23 12.06
CA LEU A 508 21.17 -29.90 10.65
C LEU A 508 22.23 -28.81 10.47
N TYR A 509 23.23 -29.13 9.67
CA TYR A 509 24.32 -28.23 9.31
C TYR A 509 24.38 -28.09 7.79
N SER A 510 24.64 -26.88 7.28
CA SER A 510 25.02 -26.72 5.88
C SER A 510 26.18 -25.76 5.70
N ARG A 511 27.14 -26.18 4.87
CA ARG A 511 28.30 -25.38 4.48
C ARG A 511 28.04 -24.68 3.16
N TYR A 512 28.42 -23.41 3.08
CA TYR A 512 28.41 -22.61 1.86
C TYR A 512 29.82 -22.14 1.53
N ASN A 513 30.00 -21.49 0.37
CA ASN A 513 31.31 -20.96 -0.03
C ASN A 513 31.91 -19.96 0.97
N SER A 514 31.07 -19.18 1.64
CA SER A 514 31.53 -18.07 2.51
C SER A 514 30.86 -18.07 3.88
N GLY A 515 30.45 -19.23 4.38
CA GLY A 515 29.77 -19.34 5.66
C GLY A 515 29.12 -20.69 5.92
N PHE A 516 28.31 -20.76 6.97
CA PHE A 516 27.50 -21.93 7.28
C PHE A 516 26.21 -21.53 7.99
N MET A 517 25.23 -22.43 7.97
CA MET A 517 24.10 -22.39 8.88
C MET A 517 24.04 -23.66 9.72
N SER A 518 23.47 -23.57 10.92
CA SER A 518 23.32 -24.71 11.82
C SER A 518 22.05 -24.58 12.66
N LEU A 519 21.33 -25.69 12.80
CA LEU A 519 20.22 -25.84 13.73
C LEU A 519 20.68 -26.72 14.89
N VAL A 520 20.69 -26.14 16.09
CA VAL A 520 21.23 -26.75 17.29
C VAL A 520 20.10 -26.93 18.31
N PRO A 521 19.75 -28.18 18.68
CA PRO A 521 18.74 -28.47 19.70
C PRO A 521 19.03 -27.81 21.05
N TYR A 522 20.31 -27.83 21.47
CA TYR A 522 20.74 -27.32 22.77
C TYR A 522 22.02 -26.51 22.66
N SER A 523 21.94 -25.24 23.06
CA SER A 523 23.10 -24.43 23.40
C SER A 523 23.51 -24.64 24.87
N PRO A 524 24.67 -24.11 25.31
CA PRO A 524 25.11 -24.20 26.70
C PRO A 524 24.13 -23.59 27.72
N ASP A 525 23.41 -22.53 27.32
CA ASP A 525 22.33 -21.90 28.09
C ASP A 525 20.99 -22.63 27.97
N ARG A 526 20.97 -23.79 27.30
CA ARG A 526 19.79 -24.63 27.05
C ARG A 526 18.71 -23.94 26.21
N SER A 527 19.11 -23.12 25.26
CA SER A 527 18.23 -22.60 24.21
C SER A 527 18.31 -23.51 22.98
N THR A 528 17.28 -23.50 22.14
CA THR A 528 17.38 -24.06 20.78
C THR A 528 17.79 -22.92 19.85
N ILE A 529 18.80 -23.15 19.01
CA ILE A 529 19.42 -22.09 18.20
C ILE A 529 19.35 -22.44 16.72
N TYR A 530 18.87 -21.50 15.91
CA TYR A 530 19.19 -21.43 14.49
C TYR A 530 20.26 -20.35 14.29
N ARG A 531 21.38 -20.71 13.67
CA ARG A 531 22.55 -19.84 13.53
C ARG A 531 22.99 -19.75 12.08
N VAL A 532 23.31 -18.54 11.64
CA VAL A 532 24.00 -18.28 10.37
C VAL A 532 25.29 -17.51 10.64
N HIS A 533 26.39 -17.91 9.98
CA HIS A 533 27.70 -17.30 10.14
C HIS A 533 28.40 -17.13 8.79
N GLN A 534 29.09 -16.00 8.61
CA GLN A 534 29.96 -15.73 7.47
C GLN A 534 31.43 -15.84 7.86
N ASP A 535 32.23 -16.52 7.05
CA ASP A 535 33.65 -16.79 7.37
C ASP A 535 34.49 -15.51 7.52
N ASN A 536 34.11 -14.44 6.83
CA ASN A 536 34.83 -13.16 6.87
C ASN A 536 34.65 -12.39 8.19
N PHE A 537 33.72 -12.83 9.07
CA PHE A 537 33.41 -12.15 10.32
C PHE A 537 33.59 -13.09 11.51
N VAL A 538 34.78 -13.04 12.12
CA VAL A 538 35.26 -13.99 13.14
C VAL A 538 34.36 -14.12 14.40
N ASN A 539 33.47 -13.16 14.68
CA ASN A 539 32.56 -13.18 15.84
C ASN A 539 31.18 -12.59 15.55
N HIS A 540 30.71 -12.66 14.31
CA HIS A 540 29.38 -12.17 13.95
C HIS A 540 28.46 -13.33 13.60
N PHE A 541 27.55 -13.64 14.53
CA PHE A 541 26.56 -14.69 14.38
C PHE A 541 25.17 -14.07 14.28
N HIS A 542 24.42 -14.52 13.28
CA HIS A 542 23.00 -14.21 13.17
C HIS A 542 22.23 -15.36 13.82
N ASP A 543 22.05 -15.26 15.13
CA ASP A 543 21.39 -16.28 15.93
C ASP A 543 19.91 -15.93 16.14
N ILE A 544 19.06 -16.95 16.00
CA ILE A 544 17.71 -16.97 16.54
C ILE A 544 17.72 -17.94 17.71
N LEU A 545 17.57 -17.41 18.92
CA LEU A 545 17.44 -18.20 20.13
C LEU A 545 15.97 -18.31 20.51
N ILE A 546 15.50 -19.55 20.71
CA ILE A 546 14.16 -19.83 21.21
C ILE A 546 14.24 -20.72 22.44
N ARG A 547 13.10 -20.91 23.10
CA ARG A 547 13.01 -21.85 24.23
C ARG A 547 13.51 -23.24 23.85
N MET A 548 14.11 -23.91 24.82
CA MET A 548 14.57 -25.30 24.73
C MET A 548 13.48 -26.25 24.20
N ILE A 549 13.78 -27.04 23.19
CA ILE A 549 12.97 -28.23 22.87
C ILE A 549 13.15 -29.31 23.95
N ARG A 550 12.15 -30.17 24.16
CA ARG A 550 12.18 -31.11 25.29
C ARG A 550 12.95 -32.39 24.93
N ARG A 551 13.85 -32.81 25.82
CA ARG A 551 14.52 -34.12 25.72
C ARG A 551 13.49 -35.26 25.73
N ASN A 552 13.73 -36.29 24.93
CA ASN A 552 12.89 -37.48 24.77
C ASN A 552 11.45 -37.19 24.30
N LYS A 553 11.17 -36.00 23.78
CA LYS A 553 9.87 -35.61 23.21
C LYS A 553 10.07 -35.06 21.81
N TRP A 554 9.12 -35.36 20.93
CA TRP A 554 9.11 -34.83 19.57
C TRP A 554 8.79 -33.34 19.59
N SER A 555 9.57 -32.54 18.87
CA SER A 555 9.33 -31.12 18.64
C SER A 555 9.44 -30.82 17.16
N PHE A 556 8.48 -30.07 16.61
CA PHE A 556 8.52 -29.64 15.21
C PHE A 556 9.30 -28.34 15.12
N LEU A 557 10.40 -28.37 14.38
CA LEU A 557 11.24 -27.22 14.08
C LEU A 557 11.08 -26.88 12.60
N CYS A 558 10.85 -25.60 12.32
CA CYS A 558 10.82 -25.09 10.96
C CYS A 558 11.63 -23.80 10.89
N VAL A 559 12.57 -23.74 9.95
CA VAL A 559 13.40 -22.57 9.68
C VAL A 559 13.02 -22.02 8.32
N THR A 560 12.90 -20.71 8.20
CA THR A 560 12.81 -20.02 6.92
C THR A 560 13.91 -19.00 6.78
N TYR A 561 14.50 -18.86 5.60
CA TYR A 561 15.35 -17.75 5.23
C TYR A 561 14.89 -17.16 3.90
N ASP A 562 14.74 -15.84 3.86
CA ASP A 562 14.39 -15.10 2.65
C ASP A 562 15.55 -14.18 2.24
N SER A 563 16.16 -14.44 1.08
CA SER A 563 17.27 -13.65 0.56
C SER A 563 16.86 -12.26 0.07
N VAL A 564 15.59 -12.07 -0.31
CA VAL A 564 15.09 -10.76 -0.75
C VAL A 564 14.98 -9.81 0.44
N THR A 565 14.51 -10.30 1.58
CA THR A 565 14.35 -9.50 2.80
C THR A 565 15.52 -9.63 3.78
N CYS A 566 16.46 -10.57 3.53
CA CYS A 566 17.55 -10.97 4.43
C CYS A 566 17.08 -11.32 5.86
N VAL A 567 15.88 -11.93 5.96
CA VAL A 567 15.26 -12.28 7.25
C VAL A 567 15.27 -13.80 7.44
N GLY A 568 15.70 -14.23 8.63
CA GLY A 568 15.53 -15.60 9.10
C GLY A 568 14.44 -15.69 10.16
N ARG A 569 13.70 -16.80 10.16
CA ARG A 569 12.68 -17.09 11.16
C ARG A 569 12.82 -18.52 11.63
N LEU A 570 12.58 -18.74 12.92
CA LEU A 570 12.52 -20.06 13.54
C LEU A 570 11.13 -20.24 14.16
N TYR A 571 10.48 -21.33 13.77
CA TYR A 571 9.16 -21.75 14.22
C TYR A 571 9.30 -23.00 15.09
N LEU A 572 8.49 -23.06 16.14
CA LEU A 572 8.39 -24.20 17.03
C LEU A 572 6.93 -24.64 17.12
N ASN A 573 6.65 -25.91 16.80
CA ASN A 573 5.31 -26.49 16.84
C ASN A 573 4.27 -25.67 16.06
N GLY A 574 4.65 -25.23 14.85
CA GLY A 574 3.78 -24.53 13.90
C GLY A 574 3.59 -23.04 14.19
N ARG A 575 4.31 -22.45 15.17
CA ARG A 575 4.19 -21.03 15.53
C ARG A 575 5.54 -20.32 15.46
N LEU A 576 5.53 -19.05 15.09
CA LEU A 576 6.74 -18.22 15.05
C LEU A 576 7.31 -18.08 16.47
N ALA A 577 8.57 -18.49 16.66
CA ALA A 577 9.23 -18.48 17.96
C ALA A 577 10.37 -17.47 18.04
N GLY A 578 11.00 -17.13 16.91
CA GLY A 578 12.02 -16.08 16.85
C GLY A 578 12.30 -15.62 15.43
N VAL A 579 12.87 -14.42 15.32
CA VAL A 579 13.25 -13.76 14.06
C VAL A 579 14.65 -13.17 14.24
N THR A 580 15.45 -13.18 13.18
CA THR A 580 16.66 -12.38 13.10
C THR A 580 16.81 -11.80 11.70
N GLU A 581 17.51 -10.69 11.62
CA GLU A 581 17.58 -9.83 10.45
C GLU A 581 19.03 -9.67 10.02
N ASP A 582 19.21 -9.07 8.85
CA ASP A 582 20.51 -8.83 8.23
C ASP A 582 21.31 -10.11 8.03
N ILE A 583 20.61 -11.23 7.88
CA ILE A 583 21.26 -12.50 7.60
C ILE A 583 21.88 -12.39 6.21
N PRO A 584 23.19 -12.57 6.10
CA PRO A 584 23.86 -12.47 4.82
C PRO A 584 23.45 -13.60 3.90
N GLN A 585 23.33 -13.28 2.62
CA GLN A 585 23.19 -14.31 1.59
C GLN A 585 24.47 -15.15 1.55
N LEU A 586 24.32 -16.47 1.75
CA LEU A 586 25.41 -17.42 1.65
C LEU A 586 25.37 -18.08 0.27
N PRO A 587 26.32 -17.76 -0.63
CA PRO A 587 26.29 -18.26 -1.99
C PRO A 587 26.71 -19.72 -2.08
N ALA A 588 25.93 -20.49 -2.83
CA ALA A 588 26.17 -21.88 -3.24
C ALA A 588 26.48 -22.84 -2.08
N CYS A 589 25.45 -23.60 -1.69
CA CYS A 589 25.60 -24.71 -0.75
C CYS A 589 26.59 -25.75 -1.29
N LYS A 590 27.44 -26.27 -0.40
CA LYS A 590 28.50 -27.24 -0.71
C LYS A 590 28.28 -28.59 -0.04
N GLU A 591 27.68 -28.57 1.13
CA GLU A 591 27.50 -29.76 1.95
C GLU A 591 26.32 -29.52 2.89
N ILE A 592 25.52 -30.55 3.09
CA ILE A 592 24.46 -30.59 4.08
C ILE A 592 24.63 -31.86 4.90
N LEU A 593 24.73 -31.71 6.22
CA LEU A 593 24.83 -32.81 7.18
C LEU A 593 23.60 -32.81 8.06
N LEU A 594 22.93 -33.96 8.16
CA LEU A 594 21.87 -34.22 9.11
C LEU A 594 22.42 -35.13 10.22
N GLY A 595 22.19 -34.76 11.48
CA GLY A 595 22.66 -35.51 12.64
C GLY A 595 24.08 -35.15 13.11
N GLY A 596 24.70 -34.08 12.60
CA GLY A 596 25.99 -33.61 13.11
C GLY A 596 26.56 -32.43 12.33
N ASP A 597 27.79 -32.04 12.67
CA ASP A 597 28.55 -30.99 11.97
C ASP A 597 30.07 -31.28 12.00
N PRO A 598 30.90 -30.47 11.30
CA PRO A 598 32.36 -30.66 11.25
C PRO A 598 33.13 -30.22 12.51
N PHE A 599 32.46 -29.78 13.58
CA PHE A 599 33.07 -29.12 14.73
C PHE A 599 32.74 -29.77 16.08
N GLN A 600 31.55 -30.36 16.21
CA GLN A 600 31.00 -30.87 17.46
C GLN A 600 30.68 -32.36 17.36
N GLN A 601 30.50 -33.00 18.52
CA GLN A 601 30.01 -34.38 18.59
C GLN A 601 28.65 -34.50 17.92
N SER A 602 28.48 -35.59 17.17
CA SER A 602 27.27 -35.85 16.40
C SER A 602 26.03 -35.95 17.29
N PHE A 603 24.90 -35.52 16.74
CA PHE A 603 23.61 -35.51 17.40
C PHE A 603 23.15 -36.93 17.70
N LYS A 604 22.62 -37.11 18.91
CA LYS A 604 21.99 -38.37 19.33
C LYS A 604 20.50 -38.17 19.54
N GLY A 605 19.71 -38.83 18.71
CA GLY A 605 18.26 -38.75 18.77
C GLY A 605 17.58 -39.12 17.47
N TYR A 606 16.31 -38.77 17.37
CA TYR A 606 15.49 -39.09 16.21
C TYR A 606 15.21 -37.84 15.38
N VAL A 607 15.20 -38.02 14.06
CA VAL A 607 14.67 -37.05 13.09
C VAL A 607 13.60 -37.73 12.24
N SER A 608 12.50 -37.02 11.95
CA SER A 608 11.41 -37.49 11.09
C SER A 608 10.77 -36.29 10.38
N GLY A 609 9.95 -36.50 9.35
CA GLY A 609 9.22 -35.42 8.69
C GLY A 609 10.12 -34.35 8.05
N LEU A 610 11.24 -34.75 7.44
CA LEU A 610 12.23 -33.83 6.88
C LEU A 610 11.78 -33.32 5.50
N ILE A 611 11.59 -32.00 5.39
CA ILE A 611 11.11 -31.35 4.17
C ILE A 611 12.00 -30.13 3.88
N PHE A 612 12.48 -30.04 2.63
CA PHE A 612 13.16 -28.87 2.09
C PHE A 612 12.28 -28.20 1.05
N CYS A 613 12.01 -26.92 1.21
CA CYS A 613 11.31 -26.09 0.23
C CYS A 613 12.28 -25.07 -0.35
N ASP A 614 12.23 -24.90 -1.67
CA ASP A 614 13.04 -23.92 -2.41
C ASP A 614 12.54 -22.47 -2.31
N SER A 615 11.62 -22.20 -1.38
CA SER A 615 11.02 -20.90 -1.11
C SER A 615 10.61 -20.78 0.35
N VAL A 616 10.32 -19.56 0.77
CA VAL A 616 9.80 -19.27 2.11
C VAL A 616 8.33 -19.65 2.17
N MET A 617 7.96 -20.45 3.17
CA MET A 617 6.58 -20.68 3.57
C MET A 617 6.12 -19.56 4.50
N THR A 618 4.90 -19.10 4.32
CA THR A 618 4.25 -18.16 5.23
C THR A 618 3.99 -18.82 6.59
N GLU A 619 3.77 -18.01 7.63
CA GLU A 619 3.39 -18.53 8.96
C GLU A 619 2.13 -19.39 8.90
N ALA A 620 1.15 -19.02 8.07
CA ALA A 620 -0.09 -19.78 7.90
C ALA A 620 0.16 -21.14 7.23
N GLU A 621 1.01 -21.20 6.20
CA GLU A 621 1.40 -22.44 5.52
C GLU A 621 2.14 -23.39 6.49
N ILE A 622 3.06 -22.86 7.31
CA ILE A 622 3.79 -23.65 8.32
C ILE A 622 2.84 -24.14 9.42
N GLY A 623 1.92 -23.30 9.86
CA GLY A 623 0.87 -23.67 10.81
C GLY A 623 -0.03 -24.78 10.26
N SER A 624 -0.43 -24.71 8.98
CA SER A 624 -1.20 -25.77 8.32
C SER A 624 -0.40 -27.07 8.24
N LEU A 625 0.85 -27.01 7.79
CA LEU A 625 1.72 -28.18 7.69
C LEU A 625 1.87 -28.90 9.04
N TYR A 626 2.08 -28.15 10.12
CA TYR A 626 2.11 -28.71 11.48
C TYR A 626 0.79 -29.41 11.85
N GLN A 627 -0.35 -28.77 11.55
CA GLN A 627 -1.67 -29.37 11.83
C GLN A 627 -1.93 -30.62 10.99
N ASP A 628 -1.38 -30.70 9.78
CA ASP A 628 -1.51 -31.88 8.93
C ASP A 628 -0.71 -33.05 9.50
N PHE A 629 0.53 -32.84 9.95
CA PHE A 629 1.27 -33.84 10.73
C PHE A 629 0.50 -34.33 11.96
N CYS A 630 -0.12 -33.41 12.72
CA CYS A 630 -0.88 -33.77 13.91
C CYS A 630 -2.14 -34.61 13.63
N LYS A 631 -2.67 -34.54 12.40
CA LYS A 631 -3.82 -35.34 11.96
C LYS A 631 -3.41 -36.65 11.31
N ASP A 632 -2.13 -36.86 11.04
CA ASP A 632 -1.66 -38.10 10.44
C ASP A 632 -2.03 -39.32 11.31
N PRO A 633 -2.43 -40.44 10.69
CA PRO A 633 -2.66 -41.68 11.42
C PRO A 633 -1.41 -42.08 12.23
N GLY A 634 -1.60 -42.54 13.46
CA GLY A 634 -0.48 -43.00 14.29
C GLY A 634 0.49 -41.89 14.73
N PHE A 635 0.09 -40.62 14.70
CA PHE A 635 0.88 -39.51 15.22
C PHE A 635 1.29 -39.74 16.69
N VAL A 636 2.59 -39.69 16.99
CA VAL A 636 3.18 -39.91 18.33
C VAL A 636 3.80 -38.65 18.94
N GLY A 637 3.58 -37.49 18.32
CA GLY A 637 4.04 -36.21 18.87
C GLY A 637 3.19 -35.73 20.04
N ASP A 638 3.79 -34.95 20.92
CA ASP A 638 3.03 -34.27 21.98
C ASP A 638 2.31 -33.05 21.37
N LEU A 639 0.98 -33.03 21.43
CA LEU A 639 0.20 -31.81 21.18
C LEU A 639 0.44 -30.85 22.36
N GLU A 640 1.31 -29.88 22.17
CA GLU A 640 1.48 -28.81 23.16
C GLU A 640 0.24 -27.90 23.16
N ASN A 641 -0.70 -28.19 24.06
CA ASN A 641 -1.80 -27.28 24.41
C ASN A 641 -1.29 -26.15 25.31
N PHE A 642 -0.46 -25.21 24.83
CA PHE A 642 -0.14 -24.01 25.64
C PHE A 642 0.23 -22.79 24.80
N TRP A 643 -0.66 -21.78 24.81
CA TRP A 643 -0.45 -20.35 25.15
C TRP A 643 -1.82 -19.64 24.97
N MET A 644 -2.66 -19.69 26.00
CA MET A 644 -3.53 -18.58 26.40
C MET A 644 -2.87 -18.00 27.64
N GLU A 645 -1.81 -17.21 27.47
CA GLU A 645 -1.28 -16.27 28.48
C GLU A 645 -0.22 -15.37 27.83
#